data_AF-A0A522P4V2-F1
#
_entry.id   AF-A0A522P4V2-F1
#
_cell.length_a   1.000
_cell.length_b   1.000
_cell.length_c   1.000
_cell.angle_alpha   90.00
_cell.angle_beta   90.00
_cell.angle_gamma   90.00
#
_symmetry.space_group_name_H-M   'P 1'
#
loop_
_entity.id
_entity.type
_entity.pdbx_description
1 polymer ?
#
loop_
_entity_poly.entity_id
_entity_poly.type
_entity_poly.pdbx_seq_one_letter_code
_entity_poly.pdbx_strand_id
1 'polypeptide(L)'
;MGSTLAANFVPVAANYPTVATGTRDTFPSLTVNAAVSVTSSQIPPGTPGLDVSGWQVLTAADWNQIWANGGRFAYVKATESTDYTSSQFSEQYNDSAAAGLIRGAYHFATPNTSSGATQANFFVDHGGGWTNDGRTLPPLLDIEYNPYGQTCYNMTQSQMVAWIADFSNTVKARTGRLPAIYSTTGWWTSCTGNTTAFAANPLFIASWPSNVANGPGPLPAGWATYSIWQFADATYSNGQPGLFPGDQDVFNGSFAQLQAFAAAASLARTVANSTVYLISGPNKYPIPSMDLLNAFSVLGPLAYVSQQVLDLYTTQQNAGRVLRSPGGTIYFTDASIKLPFGSCGLVIDYGGSCDASGYVQLTDAQLGQFVTGPAMGPIMGTTAGARYYVTLGTKREILDSQSQAAAGLPSGYNVLTEAALANLPFGPPIVRDAVFVTQRGTSNYSYLGNNARYAVDPAAVSNSDASRLAVGSLYPQSLALIPAGSSSFNGIVQASGATGISVLVGDGRYDWAGVSSTSLQAVTVPQAFISNYPSKGSIVPGSMIKAPSSGTVYIVLDSEILPVGAWESLVALAGGKTPTIVTVPDQLIRVLPQGPVALTTNTLVRSPDNATVYLINGVTSKIAMSNFAFANEAGITGFSYTTQARLDAYPLTKTLLGFGLTCGTTNYVSAAGSVHAVSSSLLPQFPFTYVALDQYACQLLTIGTPATVFIRTPDGTIFYLDGGQKHAITSMQKYLELSQGRTWMNVVPLFAAAIPSGPDV
;
A
#
# COMPACT_ATOMS: atom_id res chain seq x y z
N MET A 1 -31.99 36.35 46.30
CA MET A 1 -31.93 34.90 46.58
C MET A 1 -30.74 34.37 45.77
N GLY A 2 -29.50 34.73 46.11
CA GLY A 2 -28.70 34.28 47.26
C GLY A 2 -27.78 33.16 46.74
N SER A 3 -26.46 33.28 46.62
CA SER A 3 -25.45 34.29 46.96
C SER A 3 -24.15 33.88 46.21
N THR A 4 -23.66 34.62 45.21
CA THR A 4 -22.54 35.60 45.22
C THR A 4 -21.19 35.17 45.81
N LEU A 5 -20.15 35.39 44.95
CA LEU A 5 -18.78 35.88 45.23
C LEU A 5 -17.78 34.86 45.82
N ALA A 6 -16.46 34.89 45.56
CA ALA A 6 -15.57 35.67 44.71
C ALA A 6 -14.18 34.99 44.73
N ALA A 7 -13.33 35.32 43.75
CA ALA A 7 -11.92 34.97 43.72
C ALA A 7 -11.07 35.84 44.67
N ASN A 8 -9.90 35.30 45.02
CA ASN A 8 -8.56 35.92 45.00
C ASN A 8 -7.74 36.19 46.31
N PHE A 9 -6.51 35.63 46.27
CA PHE A 9 -5.20 35.98 46.87
C PHE A 9 -4.72 35.52 48.29
N VAL A 10 -3.88 34.46 48.32
CA VAL A 10 -2.53 34.14 48.91
C VAL A 10 -2.11 34.63 50.36
N PRO A 11 -0.98 34.16 50.96
CA PRO A 11 -0.79 33.01 51.87
C PRO A 11 -0.20 33.37 53.27
N VAL A 12 -0.34 32.52 54.31
CA VAL A 12 0.60 32.45 55.45
C VAL A 12 0.58 31.06 56.09
N ALA A 13 1.77 30.53 56.39
CA ALA A 13 2.04 29.31 57.15
C ALA A 13 1.85 29.49 58.66
N ALA A 14 1.34 28.47 59.36
CA ALA A 14 1.63 28.23 60.78
C ALA A 14 1.18 26.83 61.22
N ASN A 15 2.14 26.06 61.74
CA ASN A 15 2.14 25.28 63.00
C ASN A 15 0.85 24.74 63.60
N TYR A 16 0.95 23.54 64.17
CA TYR A 16 0.81 23.17 65.62
C TYR A 16 0.57 21.64 65.73
N PRO A 17 0.80 20.95 66.87
CA PRO A 17 1.32 21.40 68.17
C PRO A 17 2.44 20.53 68.80
N THR A 18 3.05 21.09 69.85
CA THR A 18 3.83 20.41 70.90
C THR A 18 2.96 20.15 72.14
N VAL A 19 3.43 19.26 73.04
CA VAL A 19 3.36 19.23 74.54
C VAL A 19 3.45 17.76 75.00
N ALA A 20 4.62 17.28 75.48
CA ALA A 20 5.10 17.19 76.88
C ALA A 20 4.72 15.83 77.53
N THR A 21 5.45 15.14 78.43
CA THR A 21 6.67 15.32 79.24
C THR A 21 6.93 13.99 79.97
N GLY A 22 8.18 13.60 80.28
CA GLY A 22 8.46 12.53 81.25
C GLY A 22 9.88 11.94 81.25
N THR A 23 10.79 12.58 81.99
CA THR A 23 12.02 12.09 82.70
C THR A 23 12.48 10.63 82.47
N ARG A 24 13.66 10.36 81.87
CA ARG A 24 15.06 10.35 82.40
C ARG A 24 15.32 9.44 83.62
N ASP A 25 16.10 8.38 83.39
CA ASP A 25 17.26 7.91 84.18
C ASP A 25 18.13 7.02 83.24
N THR A 26 19.06 7.62 82.49
CA THR A 26 20.54 7.65 82.69
C THR A 26 21.27 6.30 82.60
N PHE A 27 21.92 6.05 81.44
CA PHE A 27 23.23 5.39 81.30
C PHE A 27 23.99 6.05 80.14
N PRO A 28 25.34 6.06 80.15
CA PRO A 28 26.13 7.19 79.68
C PRO A 28 26.24 7.29 78.16
N SER A 29 26.20 8.53 77.68
CA SER A 29 26.57 8.91 76.32
C SER A 29 27.99 8.43 76.00
N LEU A 30 28.12 7.53 75.03
CA LEU A 30 29.32 7.45 74.22
C LEU A 30 29.26 8.62 73.24
N THR A 31 30.11 9.59 73.52
CA THR A 31 30.47 10.71 72.64
C THR A 31 30.69 10.22 71.21
N VAL A 32 30.00 10.87 70.27
CA VAL A 32 30.26 10.83 68.84
C VAL A 32 31.70 11.29 68.62
N ASN A 33 32.60 10.33 68.46
CA ASN A 33 33.88 10.60 67.83
C ASN A 33 33.64 10.68 66.32
N ALA A 34 34.04 11.83 65.78
CA ALA A 34 34.39 12.16 64.39
C ALA A 34 33.79 11.28 63.28
N ALA A 35 33.16 11.94 62.31
CA ALA A 35 32.97 11.41 60.96
C ALA A 35 34.26 10.70 60.51
N VAL A 36 34.19 9.37 60.42
CA VAL A 36 35.22 8.59 59.74
C VAL A 36 35.11 8.98 58.29
N SER A 37 35.96 9.90 57.85
CA SER A 37 36.24 10.12 56.44
C SER A 37 36.88 8.83 55.92
N VAL A 38 36.05 7.86 55.50
CA VAL A 38 36.51 6.73 54.69
C VAL A 38 36.98 7.37 53.38
N THR A 39 38.29 7.58 53.27
CA THR A 39 38.89 8.09 52.04
C THR A 39 38.56 7.12 50.90
N SER A 40 38.16 7.64 49.73
CA SER A 40 37.77 6.87 48.54
C SER A 40 38.81 5.86 48.02
N SER A 41 39.98 5.75 48.66
CA SER A 41 41.06 4.83 48.33
C SER A 41 40.86 3.40 48.85
N GLN A 42 39.75 3.08 49.52
CA GLN A 42 39.54 1.78 50.18
C GLN A 42 38.46 0.89 49.51
N ILE A 43 37.59 1.44 48.65
CA ILE A 43 36.65 0.62 47.88
C ILE A 43 37.30 0.29 46.53
N PRO A 44 37.29 -0.98 46.08
CA PRO A 44 37.77 -1.31 44.75
C PRO A 44 36.99 -0.55 43.65
N PRO A 45 37.59 -0.32 42.47
CA PRO A 45 36.87 0.25 41.34
C PRO A 45 35.66 -0.60 40.94
N GLY A 46 34.49 0.02 40.81
CA GLY A 46 33.26 -0.64 40.41
C GLY A 46 32.03 -0.01 41.03
N THR A 47 30.92 -0.73 41.00
CA THR A 47 29.66 -0.29 41.63
C THR A 47 29.59 -0.91 43.02
N PRO A 48 29.55 -0.13 44.11
CA PRO A 48 29.49 -0.68 45.47
C PRO A 48 28.15 -1.34 45.80
N GLY A 49 28.19 -2.38 46.61
CA GLY A 49 27.05 -3.08 47.16
C GLY A 49 27.40 -3.78 48.47
N LEU A 50 26.48 -4.62 48.91
CA LEU A 50 26.61 -5.40 50.14
C LEU A 50 25.85 -6.72 50.02
N ASP A 51 26.14 -7.64 50.92
CA ASP A 51 25.28 -8.78 51.19
C ASP A 51 24.99 -8.90 52.69
N VAL A 52 23.74 -9.28 52.99
CA VAL A 52 23.18 -9.31 54.35
C VAL A 52 22.37 -10.57 54.60
N SER A 53 22.16 -10.85 55.87
CA SER A 53 21.40 -12.01 56.34
C SER A 53 20.58 -11.66 57.58
N GLY A 54 20.02 -12.68 58.23
CA GLY A 54 19.35 -12.53 59.53
C GLY A 54 20.25 -12.03 60.67
N TRP A 55 21.57 -11.96 60.47
CA TRP A 55 22.51 -11.38 61.43
C TRP A 55 22.45 -9.84 61.49
N GLN A 56 21.97 -9.20 60.43
CA GLN A 56 21.78 -7.75 60.39
C GLN A 56 20.30 -7.42 60.58
N VAL A 57 19.98 -6.67 61.65
CA VAL A 57 18.63 -6.11 61.83
C VAL A 57 18.64 -4.71 61.25
N LEU A 58 18.05 -4.54 60.06
CA LEU A 58 18.05 -3.28 59.31
C LEU A 58 16.64 -2.76 59.15
N THR A 59 16.49 -1.45 59.25
CA THR A 59 15.24 -0.73 59.00
C THR A 59 15.26 -0.06 57.63
N ALA A 60 14.10 0.38 57.14
CA ALA A 60 14.01 1.19 55.92
C ALA A 60 14.91 2.46 55.94
N ALA A 61 15.17 3.05 57.12
CA ALA A 61 16.08 4.19 57.24
C ALA A 61 17.54 3.80 56.95
N ASP A 62 17.95 2.61 57.38
CA ASP A 62 19.30 2.09 57.12
C ASP A 62 19.52 1.86 55.62
N TRP A 63 18.51 1.33 54.91
CA TRP A 63 18.57 1.16 53.46
C TRP A 63 18.69 2.48 52.69
N ASN A 64 17.98 3.53 53.14
CA ASN A 64 18.14 4.87 52.58
C ASN A 64 19.56 5.43 52.84
N GLN A 65 20.13 5.16 54.01
CA GLN A 65 21.50 5.55 54.33
C GLN A 65 22.51 4.78 53.48
N ILE A 66 22.31 3.48 53.23
CA ILE A 66 23.15 2.67 52.34
C ILE A 66 23.14 3.27 50.93
N TRP A 67 21.97 3.63 50.40
CA TRP A 67 21.85 4.29 49.11
C TRP A 67 22.59 5.64 49.07
N ALA A 68 22.41 6.45 50.11
CA ALA A 68 23.07 7.76 50.26
C ALA A 68 24.60 7.63 50.34
N ASN A 69 25.09 6.57 50.97
CA ASN A 69 26.52 6.23 51.06
C ASN A 69 27.09 5.61 49.77
N GLY A 70 26.28 5.45 48.72
CA GLY A 70 26.73 5.00 47.40
C GLY A 70 26.46 3.52 47.09
N GLY A 71 25.81 2.78 47.99
CA GLY A 71 25.38 1.40 47.73
C GLY A 71 24.35 1.35 46.60
N ARG A 72 24.49 0.40 45.67
CA ARG A 72 23.62 0.29 44.48
C ARG A 72 23.05 -1.09 44.25
N PHE A 73 23.58 -2.12 44.90
CA PHE A 73 22.94 -3.43 44.95
C PHE A 73 23.09 -4.10 46.31
N ALA A 74 22.21 -5.07 46.56
CA ALA A 74 22.26 -5.93 47.73
C ALA A 74 21.96 -7.40 47.39
N TYR A 75 22.67 -8.35 47.98
CA TYR A 75 22.19 -9.73 48.11
C TYR A 75 21.64 -9.97 49.52
N VAL A 76 20.52 -10.70 49.62
CA VAL A 76 19.85 -10.98 50.90
C VAL A 76 19.69 -12.48 51.07
N LYS A 77 20.11 -13.03 52.22
CA LYS A 77 19.94 -14.45 52.52
C LYS A 77 18.47 -14.81 52.55
N ALA A 78 18.04 -15.69 51.65
CA ALA A 78 16.67 -16.19 51.63
C ALA A 78 16.55 -17.50 52.40
N THR A 79 17.42 -18.45 52.09
CA THR A 79 17.30 -19.84 52.55
C THR A 79 18.64 -20.47 52.88
N GLU A 80 18.57 -21.54 53.65
CA GLU A 80 19.68 -22.44 53.93
C GLU A 80 19.14 -23.87 54.01
N SER A 81 19.86 -24.84 53.43
CA SER A 81 19.39 -26.24 53.43
C SER A 81 17.97 -26.37 52.85
N THR A 82 17.13 -27.23 53.42
CA THR A 82 15.77 -27.51 52.92
C THR A 82 14.68 -27.09 53.91
N ASP A 83 15.06 -26.45 55.02
CA ASP A 83 14.21 -26.22 56.18
C ASP A 83 14.38 -24.83 56.81
N TYR A 84 15.41 -24.06 56.46
CA TYR A 84 15.60 -22.71 56.98
C TYR A 84 15.23 -21.64 55.95
N THR A 85 14.32 -20.74 56.35
CA THR A 85 14.05 -19.46 55.69
C THR A 85 14.43 -18.31 56.61
N SER A 86 15.16 -17.32 56.10
CA SER A 86 15.52 -16.14 56.90
C SER A 86 14.27 -15.32 57.22
N SER A 87 13.99 -15.11 58.51
CA SER A 87 12.85 -14.30 58.96
C SER A 87 12.98 -12.81 58.58
N GLN A 88 14.19 -12.35 58.29
CA GLN A 88 14.49 -10.98 57.87
C GLN A 88 14.41 -10.78 56.35
N PHE A 89 14.39 -11.87 55.56
CA PHE A 89 14.50 -11.80 54.10
C PHE A 89 13.46 -10.90 53.47
N SER A 90 12.18 -11.08 53.80
CA SER A 90 11.10 -10.33 53.15
C SER A 90 11.21 -8.82 53.39
N GLU A 91 11.62 -8.40 54.58
CA GLU A 91 11.77 -6.97 54.90
C GLU A 91 13.03 -6.41 54.23
N GLN A 92 14.18 -7.07 54.39
CA GLN A 92 15.44 -6.67 53.76
C GLN A 92 15.36 -6.61 52.23
N TYR A 93 14.72 -7.59 51.59
CA TYR A 93 14.59 -7.66 50.14
C TYR A 93 13.67 -6.55 49.59
N ASN A 94 12.57 -6.25 50.28
CA ASN A 94 11.63 -5.22 49.85
C ASN A 94 12.14 -3.80 50.17
N ASP A 95 12.72 -3.58 51.35
CA ASP A 95 13.20 -2.27 51.76
C ASP A 95 14.44 -1.84 50.97
N SER A 96 15.35 -2.77 50.64
CA SER A 96 16.46 -2.49 49.73
C SER A 96 15.96 -2.06 48.34
N ALA A 97 14.93 -2.74 47.82
CA ALA A 97 14.30 -2.38 46.55
C ALA A 97 13.60 -1.00 46.62
N ALA A 98 12.95 -0.69 47.75
CA ALA A 98 12.27 0.58 48.00
C ALA A 98 13.25 1.76 48.10
N ALA A 99 14.42 1.54 48.70
CA ALA A 99 15.51 2.51 48.75
C ALA A 99 16.22 2.71 47.39
N GLY A 100 15.92 1.87 46.39
CA GLY A 100 16.39 2.02 45.01
C GLY A 100 17.47 1.03 44.59
N LEU A 101 17.94 0.15 45.49
CA LEU A 101 18.98 -0.83 45.17
C LEU A 101 18.47 -1.90 44.20
N ILE A 102 19.39 -2.40 43.37
CA ILE A 102 19.22 -3.64 42.62
C ILE A 102 19.43 -4.80 43.62
N ARG A 103 18.54 -5.77 43.66
CA ARG A 103 18.50 -6.76 44.75
C ARG A 103 18.49 -8.19 44.24
N GLY A 104 19.17 -9.07 44.95
CA GLY A 104 19.21 -10.50 44.72
C GLY A 104 18.97 -11.27 46.01
N ALA A 105 18.61 -12.54 45.85
CA ALA A 105 18.50 -13.47 46.97
C ALA A 105 19.64 -14.48 46.89
N TYR A 106 20.09 -15.00 48.03
CA TYR A 106 21.05 -16.10 48.07
C TYR A 106 20.60 -17.28 48.92
N HIS A 107 21.16 -18.44 48.59
CA HIS A 107 20.93 -19.71 49.26
C HIS A 107 22.25 -20.26 49.81
N PHE A 108 22.33 -20.46 51.13
CA PHE A 108 23.47 -21.13 51.75
C PHE A 108 23.34 -22.65 51.59
N ALA A 109 24.27 -23.24 50.84
CA ALA A 109 24.20 -24.65 50.48
C ALA A 109 24.63 -25.57 51.63
N THR A 110 23.94 -26.71 51.75
CA THR A 110 24.40 -27.85 52.56
C THR A 110 24.41 -29.13 51.71
N PRO A 111 25.42 -29.31 50.83
CA PRO A 111 25.40 -30.36 49.80
C PRO A 111 25.22 -31.80 50.28
N ASN A 112 25.54 -32.09 51.55
CA ASN A 112 25.43 -33.41 52.15
C ASN A 112 24.05 -33.74 52.72
N THR A 113 23.10 -32.80 52.75
CA THR A 113 21.77 -32.99 53.36
C THR A 113 20.69 -33.37 52.34
N SER A 114 20.86 -32.95 51.08
CA SER A 114 19.92 -33.25 49.98
C SER A 114 20.59 -33.12 48.61
N SER A 115 19.87 -33.40 47.51
CA SER A 115 20.36 -33.09 46.17
C SER A 115 20.38 -31.58 45.89
N GLY A 116 21.14 -31.17 44.86
CA GLY A 116 21.21 -29.79 44.39
C GLY A 116 19.86 -29.31 43.88
N ALA A 117 19.12 -30.16 43.16
CA ALA A 117 17.77 -29.85 42.71
C ALA A 117 16.79 -29.60 43.87
N THR A 118 16.92 -30.33 44.98
CA THR A 118 16.03 -30.17 46.15
C THR A 118 16.23 -28.79 46.78
N GLN A 119 17.49 -28.41 47.03
CA GLN A 119 17.83 -27.09 47.58
C GLN A 119 17.53 -25.95 46.59
N ALA A 120 17.73 -26.15 45.28
CA ALA A 120 17.36 -25.18 44.26
C ALA A 120 15.85 -24.91 44.22
N ASN A 121 15.03 -25.97 44.31
CA ASN A 121 13.57 -25.80 44.38
C ASN A 121 13.15 -25.05 45.65
N PHE A 122 13.67 -25.47 46.81
CA PHE A 122 13.41 -24.81 48.07
C PHE A 122 13.79 -23.33 48.02
N PHE A 123 14.97 -23.01 47.49
CA PHE A 123 15.42 -21.63 47.32
C PHE A 123 14.48 -20.81 46.43
N VAL A 124 14.17 -21.31 45.22
CA VAL A 124 13.32 -20.58 44.28
C VAL A 124 11.91 -20.37 44.84
N ASP A 125 11.37 -21.33 45.58
CA ASP A 125 10.03 -21.22 46.20
C ASP A 125 9.98 -20.26 47.39
N HIS A 126 11.12 -19.92 47.99
CA HIS A 126 11.21 -19.09 49.21
C HIS A 126 12.05 -17.81 49.01
N GLY A 127 12.10 -17.28 47.80
CA GLY A 127 12.69 -15.95 47.52
C GLY A 127 13.76 -15.92 46.44
N GLY A 128 14.28 -17.08 46.01
CA GLY A 128 15.27 -17.23 44.93
C GLY A 128 14.71 -17.07 43.51
N GLY A 129 13.47 -16.61 43.36
CA GLY A 129 12.90 -16.30 42.06
C GLY A 129 13.64 -15.16 41.35
N TRP A 130 13.60 -15.15 40.03
CA TRP A 130 14.15 -14.07 39.22
C TRP A 130 13.13 -13.60 38.19
N THR A 131 13.09 -12.29 37.98
CA THR A 131 12.30 -11.67 36.92
C THR A 131 13.18 -10.72 36.12
N ASN A 132 12.90 -10.62 34.82
CA ASN A 132 13.63 -9.72 33.94
C ASN A 132 13.11 -8.26 34.06
N ASP A 133 13.28 -7.66 35.24
CA ASP A 133 12.85 -6.30 35.55
C ASP A 133 14.01 -5.29 35.56
N GLY A 134 15.24 -5.74 35.28
CA GLY A 134 16.47 -4.94 35.36
C GLY A 134 16.84 -4.49 36.78
N ARG A 135 16.15 -5.03 37.80
CA ARG A 135 16.35 -4.73 39.22
C ARG A 135 16.56 -5.99 40.06
N THR A 136 16.34 -7.17 39.49
CA THR A 136 16.55 -8.48 40.11
C THR A 136 17.86 -9.09 39.65
N LEU A 137 18.82 -9.24 40.58
CA LEU A 137 20.06 -9.95 40.30
C LEU A 137 19.79 -11.44 40.09
N PRO A 138 20.66 -12.16 39.35
CA PRO A 138 20.59 -13.61 39.25
C PRO A 138 20.49 -14.25 40.65
N PRO A 139 19.76 -15.36 40.81
CA PRO A 139 19.78 -16.08 42.08
C PRO A 139 21.22 -16.46 42.46
N LEU A 140 21.62 -16.38 43.72
CA LEU A 140 23.00 -16.67 44.15
C LEU A 140 23.05 -18.00 44.90
N LEU A 141 23.91 -18.91 44.43
CA LEU A 141 24.32 -20.09 45.17
C LEU A 141 25.53 -19.72 46.04
N ASP A 142 25.35 -19.72 47.35
CA ASP A 142 26.44 -19.61 48.32
C ASP A 142 26.92 -21.02 48.67
N ILE A 143 28.12 -21.37 48.21
CA ILE A 143 28.71 -22.69 48.35
C ILE A 143 30.16 -22.57 48.83
N GLU A 144 30.33 -22.73 50.15
CA GLU A 144 31.58 -22.38 50.83
C GLU A 144 31.88 -23.30 52.03
N TYR A 145 32.77 -22.88 52.93
CA TYR A 145 33.26 -23.71 54.03
C TYR A 145 32.11 -24.20 54.91
N ASN A 146 32.03 -25.51 55.16
CA ASN A 146 30.99 -26.08 56.00
C ASN A 146 31.13 -25.65 57.48
N PRO A 147 30.17 -24.91 58.05
CA PRO A 147 30.23 -24.51 59.46
C PRO A 147 29.81 -25.64 60.41
N TYR A 148 29.23 -26.74 59.88
CA TYR A 148 28.65 -27.84 60.65
C TYR A 148 29.52 -29.10 60.67
N GLY A 149 30.72 -29.09 60.08
CA GLY A 149 31.57 -30.27 60.05
C GLY A 149 32.73 -30.16 59.06
N GLN A 150 32.94 -31.22 58.28
CA GLN A 150 34.05 -31.32 57.35
C GLN A 150 33.97 -30.25 56.26
N THR A 151 35.10 -29.60 55.95
CA THR A 151 35.22 -28.47 55.01
C THR A 151 34.45 -28.64 53.70
N CYS A 152 34.53 -29.83 53.09
CA CYS A 152 33.87 -30.16 51.82
C CYS A 152 32.59 -31.02 52.02
N TYR A 153 31.88 -30.83 53.14
CA TYR A 153 30.62 -31.52 53.46
C TYR A 153 30.70 -33.05 53.44
N ASN A 154 31.90 -33.62 53.67
CA ASN A 154 32.15 -35.07 53.54
C ASN A 154 31.82 -35.62 52.13
N MET A 155 31.98 -34.80 51.09
CA MET A 155 31.78 -35.18 49.68
C MET A 155 33.11 -35.25 48.95
N THR A 156 33.19 -36.13 47.95
CA THR A 156 34.28 -36.10 46.98
C THR A 156 34.13 -34.90 46.04
N GLN A 157 35.22 -34.53 45.36
CA GLN A 157 35.18 -33.45 44.37
C GLN A 157 34.16 -33.70 43.25
N SER A 158 34.07 -34.94 42.76
CA SER A 158 33.09 -35.29 41.71
C SER A 158 31.65 -35.20 42.20
N GLN A 159 31.37 -35.61 43.44
CA GLN A 159 30.05 -35.47 44.05
C GLN A 159 29.69 -33.99 44.22
N MET A 160 30.63 -33.16 44.67
CA MET A 160 30.41 -31.72 44.83
C MET A 160 30.12 -31.03 43.48
N VAL A 161 30.90 -31.35 42.44
CA VAL A 161 30.66 -30.83 41.09
C VAL A 161 29.30 -31.29 40.56
N ALA A 162 28.93 -32.56 40.75
CA ALA A 162 27.61 -33.03 40.34
C ALA A 162 26.47 -32.28 41.07
N TRP A 163 26.64 -32.00 42.37
CA TRP A 163 25.66 -31.28 43.17
C TRP A 163 25.49 -29.82 42.70
N ILE A 164 26.58 -29.09 42.47
CA ILE A 164 26.55 -27.70 41.98
C ILE A 164 25.91 -27.62 40.58
N ALA A 165 26.17 -28.61 39.73
CA ALA A 165 25.53 -28.71 38.42
C ALA A 165 24.03 -28.96 38.54
N ASP A 166 23.61 -29.87 39.42
CA ASP A 166 22.20 -30.17 39.66
C ASP A 166 21.43 -28.95 40.18
N PHE A 167 22.02 -28.22 41.15
CA PHE A 167 21.47 -26.96 41.65
C PHE A 167 21.37 -25.90 40.53
N SER A 168 22.48 -25.65 39.83
CA SER A 168 22.55 -24.60 38.79
C SER A 168 21.59 -24.85 37.63
N ASN A 169 21.49 -26.10 37.18
CA ASN A 169 20.58 -26.49 36.11
C ASN A 169 19.12 -26.36 36.56
N THR A 170 18.81 -26.71 37.81
CA THR A 170 17.45 -26.59 38.36
C THR A 170 17.03 -25.12 38.49
N VAL A 171 17.89 -24.26 39.02
CA VAL A 171 17.62 -22.80 39.08
C VAL A 171 17.43 -22.23 37.67
N LYS A 172 18.30 -22.58 36.72
CA LYS A 172 18.16 -22.15 35.32
C LYS A 172 16.84 -22.62 34.70
N ALA A 173 16.45 -23.87 34.94
CA ALA A 173 15.20 -24.41 34.43
C ALA A 173 13.98 -23.68 35.02
N ARG A 174 14.05 -23.27 36.28
CA ARG A 174 12.94 -22.60 36.98
C ARG A 174 12.84 -21.10 36.76
N THR A 175 13.96 -20.43 36.52
CA THR A 175 14.02 -18.96 36.46
C THR A 175 14.42 -18.43 35.09
N GLY A 176 14.92 -19.29 34.19
CA GLY A 176 15.55 -18.88 32.94
C GLY A 176 16.96 -18.31 33.11
N ARG A 177 17.48 -18.22 34.34
CA ARG A 177 18.78 -17.60 34.66
C ARG A 177 19.69 -18.58 35.39
N LEU A 178 20.95 -18.71 34.93
CA LEU A 178 21.96 -19.41 35.71
C LEU A 178 22.21 -18.66 37.02
N PRO A 179 22.33 -19.36 38.16
CA PRO A 179 22.68 -18.68 39.39
C PRO A 179 24.11 -18.14 39.31
N ALA A 180 24.35 -17.02 39.96
CA ALA A 180 25.70 -16.64 40.34
C ALA A 180 26.23 -17.66 41.37
N ILE A 181 27.55 -17.84 41.44
CA ILE A 181 28.19 -18.72 42.41
C ILE A 181 29.06 -17.88 43.32
N TYR A 182 28.73 -17.88 44.61
CA TYR A 182 29.57 -17.38 45.69
C TYR A 182 30.45 -18.50 46.25
N SER A 183 31.75 -18.23 46.37
CA SER A 183 32.76 -19.11 46.98
C SER A 183 34.06 -18.35 47.23
N THR A 184 35.02 -18.99 47.89
CA THR A 184 36.44 -18.59 47.88
C THR A 184 37.24 -19.44 46.87
N THR A 185 38.39 -18.93 46.38
CA THR A 185 39.29 -19.72 45.51
C THR A 185 39.84 -20.96 46.22
N GLY A 186 40.13 -20.84 47.52
CA GLY A 186 40.65 -21.93 48.35
C GLY A 186 39.64 -23.07 48.47
N TRP A 187 38.41 -22.75 48.89
CA TRP A 187 37.35 -23.75 49.00
C TRP A 187 37.05 -24.42 47.65
N TRP A 188 36.92 -23.62 46.58
CA TRP A 188 36.63 -24.14 45.25
C TRP A 188 37.71 -25.12 44.78
N THR A 189 38.98 -24.77 44.96
CA THR A 189 40.12 -25.62 44.58
C THR A 189 40.08 -26.93 45.35
N SER A 190 39.93 -26.88 46.67
CA SER A 190 39.94 -28.07 47.52
C SER A 190 38.73 -28.98 47.29
N CYS A 191 37.53 -28.40 47.22
CA CYS A 191 36.28 -29.16 47.27
C CYS A 191 35.69 -29.50 45.90
N THR A 192 36.15 -28.87 44.80
CA THR A 192 35.69 -29.19 43.43
C THR A 192 36.80 -29.71 42.51
N GLY A 193 38.05 -29.75 42.98
CA GLY A 193 39.21 -30.06 42.14
C GLY A 193 39.57 -28.93 41.18
N ASN A 194 39.18 -27.69 41.52
CA ASN A 194 39.32 -26.50 40.68
C ASN A 194 38.72 -26.70 39.28
N THR A 195 37.49 -27.24 39.22
CA THR A 195 36.82 -27.54 37.97
C THR A 195 36.54 -26.29 37.14
N THR A 196 36.58 -26.42 35.80
CA THR A 196 36.18 -25.36 34.85
C THR A 196 34.72 -25.47 34.39
N ALA A 197 33.98 -26.47 34.89
CA ALA A 197 32.64 -26.81 34.43
C ALA A 197 31.59 -25.68 34.57
N PHE A 198 31.86 -24.69 35.42
CA PHE A 198 30.91 -23.63 35.80
C PHE A 198 31.28 -22.24 35.26
N ALA A 199 32.17 -22.16 34.27
CA ALA A 199 32.62 -20.90 33.67
C ALA A 199 31.48 -20.00 33.15
N ALA A 200 30.30 -20.56 32.85
CA ALA A 200 29.11 -19.82 32.41
C ALA A 200 28.30 -19.19 33.56
N ASN A 201 28.47 -19.65 34.80
CA ASN A 201 27.86 -19.03 35.96
C ASN A 201 28.62 -17.73 36.30
N PRO A 202 27.94 -16.61 36.60
CA PRO A 202 28.61 -15.43 37.12
C PRO A 202 29.35 -15.74 38.42
N LEU A 203 30.62 -15.33 38.52
CA LEU A 203 31.41 -15.52 39.73
C LEU A 203 31.18 -14.36 40.71
N PHE A 204 30.80 -14.71 41.93
CA PHE A 204 30.86 -13.85 43.11
C PHE A 204 32.01 -14.39 43.98
N ILE A 205 33.16 -13.72 43.97
CA ILE A 205 34.35 -14.22 44.68
C ILE A 205 34.49 -13.56 46.05
N ALA A 206 34.74 -14.33 47.10
CA ALA A 206 35.17 -13.81 48.38
C ALA A 206 36.69 -13.90 48.53
N SER A 207 37.33 -12.74 48.77
CA SER A 207 38.76 -12.62 49.00
C SER A 207 39.05 -11.29 49.70
N TRP A 208 39.64 -11.34 50.89
CA TRP A 208 39.81 -10.16 51.75
C TRP A 208 41.29 -9.83 51.93
N PRO A 209 41.95 -9.23 50.91
CA PRO A 209 43.36 -8.85 51.01
C PRO A 209 43.54 -7.68 51.99
N SER A 210 44.70 -7.61 52.63
CA SER A 210 45.08 -6.46 53.47
C SER A 210 45.16 -5.13 52.70
N ASN A 211 45.31 -5.19 51.37
CA ASN A 211 45.20 -4.05 50.46
C ASN A 211 44.35 -4.45 49.25
N VAL A 212 43.17 -3.84 49.14
CA VAL A 212 42.22 -4.07 48.03
C VAL A 212 42.78 -3.72 46.65
N ALA A 213 43.82 -2.88 46.56
CA ALA A 213 44.49 -2.59 45.30
C ALA A 213 45.20 -3.82 44.69
N ASN A 214 45.44 -4.86 45.50
CA ASN A 214 46.00 -6.13 45.04
C ASN A 214 44.96 -7.01 44.30
N GLY A 215 43.68 -6.60 44.31
CA GLY A 215 42.58 -7.37 43.77
C GLY A 215 42.27 -8.65 44.58
N PRO A 216 41.36 -9.50 44.09
CA PRO A 216 40.94 -10.72 44.78
C PRO A 216 41.98 -11.85 44.76
N GLY A 217 43.15 -11.65 44.13
CA GLY A 217 44.12 -12.70 43.87
C GLY A 217 43.70 -13.65 42.75
N PRO A 218 44.28 -14.86 42.68
CA PRO A 218 43.92 -15.86 41.68
C PRO A 218 42.45 -16.26 41.79
N LEU A 219 41.75 -16.30 40.66
CA LEU A 219 40.36 -16.76 40.58
C LEU A 219 40.30 -18.28 40.38
N PRO A 220 39.19 -18.94 40.75
CA PRO A 220 39.00 -20.35 40.44
C PRO A 220 39.03 -20.61 38.93
N ALA A 221 39.50 -21.79 38.52
CA ALA A 221 39.68 -22.12 37.12
C ALA A 221 38.34 -22.08 36.36
N GLY A 222 38.38 -21.59 35.12
CA GLY A 222 37.19 -21.38 34.30
C GLY A 222 36.70 -19.93 34.30
N TRP A 223 37.03 -19.14 35.32
CA TRP A 223 36.70 -17.71 35.36
C TRP A 223 37.92 -16.84 35.08
N ALA A 224 37.86 -16.07 33.99
CA ALA A 224 38.87 -15.06 33.66
C ALA A 224 38.71 -13.77 34.50
N THR A 225 37.52 -13.54 35.05
CA THR A 225 37.20 -12.37 35.88
C THR A 225 36.03 -12.68 36.81
N TYR A 226 35.82 -11.85 37.84
CA TYR A 226 34.66 -11.90 38.71
C TYR A 226 33.55 -10.96 38.21
N SER A 227 32.29 -11.31 38.48
CA SER A 227 31.15 -10.39 38.31
C SER A 227 30.97 -9.52 39.55
N ILE A 228 31.10 -10.11 40.74
CA ILE A 228 31.06 -9.42 42.03
C ILE A 228 32.23 -9.91 42.88
N TRP A 229 32.83 -9.01 43.65
CA TRP A 229 33.88 -9.33 44.60
C TRP A 229 33.47 -8.87 46.01
N GLN A 230 33.37 -9.82 46.93
CA GLN A 230 33.28 -9.55 48.37
C GLN A 230 34.70 -9.29 48.87
N PHE A 231 35.03 -8.02 49.12
CA PHE A 231 36.40 -7.59 49.39
C PHE A 231 36.70 -7.36 50.88
N ALA A 232 35.67 -7.30 51.71
CA ALA A 232 35.78 -7.25 53.16
C ALA A 232 34.48 -7.76 53.81
N ASP A 233 34.57 -8.16 55.07
CA ASP A 233 33.41 -8.43 55.91
C ASP A 233 32.88 -7.14 56.59
N ALA A 234 31.86 -7.28 57.45
CA ALA A 234 31.30 -6.19 58.24
C ALA A 234 32.31 -5.49 59.18
N THR A 235 33.41 -6.17 59.52
CA THR A 235 34.47 -5.68 60.41
C THR A 235 35.77 -5.51 59.64
N TYR A 236 35.70 -4.81 58.50
CA TYR A 236 36.80 -4.43 57.61
C TYR A 236 38.18 -4.89 58.08
N SER A 237 38.79 -5.83 57.34
CA SER A 237 39.97 -6.71 57.53
C SER A 237 41.26 -6.14 58.18
N ASN A 238 41.17 -4.93 58.72
CA ASN A 238 42.16 -4.04 59.28
C ASN A 238 41.69 -3.46 60.64
N GLY A 239 40.54 -3.91 61.17
CA GLY A 239 39.98 -3.48 62.46
C GLY A 239 39.15 -2.18 62.42
N GLN A 240 38.59 -1.81 61.27
CA GLN A 240 37.70 -0.65 61.12
C GLN A 240 36.27 -1.11 60.75
N PRO A 241 35.22 -0.32 61.01
CA PRO A 241 33.89 -0.65 60.50
C PRO A 241 33.82 -0.56 58.97
N GLY A 242 33.12 -1.49 58.31
CA GLY A 242 32.79 -1.40 56.88
C GLY A 242 31.91 -0.19 56.55
N LEU A 243 31.81 0.17 55.26
CA LEU A 243 30.98 1.30 54.80
C LEU A 243 29.49 0.99 54.89
N PHE A 244 29.11 -0.27 54.66
CA PHE A 244 27.75 -0.78 54.75
C PHE A 244 27.61 -1.78 55.89
N PRO A 245 26.39 -2.04 56.41
CA PRO A 245 26.13 -3.18 57.28
C PRO A 245 26.37 -4.50 56.52
N GLY A 246 26.83 -5.55 57.20
CA GLY A 246 27.13 -6.81 56.52
C GLY A 246 28.40 -6.74 55.67
N ASP A 247 28.52 -7.61 54.69
CA ASP A 247 29.75 -7.75 53.93
C ASP A 247 29.84 -6.71 52.80
N GLN A 248 31.07 -6.35 52.43
CA GLN A 248 31.35 -5.27 51.49
C GLN A 248 31.62 -5.83 50.09
N ASP A 249 30.78 -5.44 49.15
CA ASP A 249 30.84 -5.92 47.78
C ASP A 249 31.11 -4.83 46.75
N VAL A 250 31.69 -5.26 45.64
CA VAL A 250 31.83 -4.44 44.44
C VAL A 250 31.45 -5.25 43.20
N PHE A 251 30.51 -4.73 42.42
CA PHE A 251 30.24 -5.24 41.08
C PHE A 251 31.28 -4.71 40.11
N ASN A 252 31.82 -5.59 39.28
CA ASN A 252 32.86 -5.30 38.29
C ASN A 252 32.28 -4.54 37.07
N GLY A 253 31.93 -3.27 37.29
CA GLY A 253 31.40 -2.38 36.26
C GLY A 253 30.62 -1.20 36.83
N SER A 254 30.10 -0.36 35.93
CA SER A 254 29.21 0.76 36.26
C SER A 254 27.79 0.31 36.61
N PHE A 255 27.00 1.22 37.20
CA PHE A 255 25.61 0.96 37.58
C PHE A 255 24.73 0.52 36.40
N ALA A 256 24.96 1.04 35.20
CA ALA A 256 24.25 0.61 33.99
C ALA A 256 24.61 -0.84 33.59
N GLN A 257 25.87 -1.24 33.75
CA GLN A 257 26.30 -2.62 33.52
C GLN A 257 25.70 -3.58 34.54
N LEU A 258 25.53 -3.13 35.79
CA LEU A 258 24.82 -3.85 36.85
C LEU A 258 23.31 -4.03 36.51
N GLN A 259 22.64 -2.98 36.01
CA GLN A 259 21.25 -3.08 35.52
C GLN A 259 21.13 -4.09 34.37
N ALA A 260 22.07 -4.08 33.42
CA ALA A 260 22.09 -5.06 32.33
C ALA A 260 22.42 -6.48 32.81
N PHE A 261 23.31 -6.62 33.80
CA PHE A 261 23.61 -7.89 34.44
C PHE A 261 22.35 -8.49 35.09
N ALA A 262 21.54 -7.66 35.75
CA ALA A 262 20.22 -8.00 36.27
C ALA A 262 19.20 -8.34 35.16
N ALA A 263 19.26 -7.68 34.00
CA ALA A 263 18.25 -7.79 32.92
C ALA A 263 18.48 -8.90 31.86
N ALA A 264 19.65 -9.58 31.81
CA ALA A 264 19.91 -10.59 30.76
C ALA A 264 19.68 -10.08 29.31
N ALA A 265 19.94 -8.80 29.03
CA ALA A 265 19.37 -8.13 27.86
C ALA A 265 19.91 -8.66 26.52
N SER A 266 19.01 -9.13 25.66
CA SER A 266 19.33 -9.52 24.27
C SER A 266 19.52 -8.31 23.35
N LEU A 267 19.00 -7.14 23.73
CA LEU A 267 19.11 -5.90 22.95
C LEU A 267 19.85 -4.86 23.79
N ALA A 268 20.97 -4.35 23.29
CA ALA A 268 21.80 -3.43 24.05
C ALA A 268 22.40 -2.33 23.17
N ARG A 269 22.59 -1.14 23.74
CA ARG A 269 23.39 -0.06 23.15
C ARG A 269 24.15 0.72 24.22
N THR A 270 25.06 1.60 23.82
CA THR A 270 25.67 2.55 24.76
C THR A 270 24.90 3.87 24.79
N VAL A 271 25.13 4.68 25.82
CA VAL A 271 24.58 6.05 25.88
C VAL A 271 25.24 6.99 24.86
N ALA A 272 26.46 6.67 24.42
CA ALA A 272 27.26 7.49 23.51
C ALA A 272 27.11 7.10 22.04
N ASN A 273 26.58 5.91 21.74
CA ASN A 273 26.40 5.39 20.38
C ASN A 273 24.97 4.86 20.20
N SER A 274 24.27 5.38 19.19
CA SER A 274 22.89 5.00 18.89
C SER A 274 22.74 3.61 18.28
N THR A 275 23.83 2.96 17.85
CA THR A 275 23.83 1.60 17.30
C THR A 275 23.30 0.62 18.33
N VAL A 276 22.18 -0.02 18.00
CA VAL A 276 21.62 -1.11 18.80
C VAL A 276 22.23 -2.41 18.36
N TYR A 277 22.60 -3.26 19.32
CA TYR A 277 23.12 -4.60 19.08
C TYR A 277 22.15 -5.64 19.61
N LEU A 278 21.94 -6.69 18.82
CA LEU A 278 21.39 -7.96 19.28
C LEU A 278 22.54 -8.83 19.81
N ILE A 279 22.54 -9.13 21.10
CA ILE A 279 23.49 -10.00 21.77
C ILE A 279 22.94 -11.43 21.76
N SER A 280 23.75 -12.40 21.33
CA SER A 280 23.40 -13.81 21.34
C SER A 280 24.64 -14.68 21.54
N GLY A 281 24.68 -15.41 22.65
CA GLY A 281 25.86 -16.18 23.04
C GLY A 281 27.11 -15.29 23.12
N PRO A 282 28.22 -15.65 22.45
CA PRO A 282 29.45 -14.83 22.45
C PRO A 282 29.44 -13.69 21.41
N ASN A 283 28.34 -13.51 20.68
CA ASN A 283 28.26 -12.62 19.52
C ASN A 283 27.34 -11.42 19.75
N LYS A 284 27.63 -10.31 19.05
CA LYS A 284 26.72 -9.16 18.92
C LYS A 284 26.52 -8.81 17.44
N TYR A 285 25.29 -8.50 17.06
CA TYR A 285 24.89 -8.17 15.69
C TYR A 285 24.33 -6.73 15.65
N PRO A 286 24.93 -5.79 14.90
CA PRO A 286 24.38 -4.45 14.75
C PRO A 286 23.00 -4.49 14.09
N ILE A 287 22.01 -3.78 14.63
CA ILE A 287 20.65 -3.68 14.07
C ILE A 287 20.58 -2.42 13.20
N PRO A 288 20.44 -2.53 11.87
CA PRO A 288 20.58 -1.38 10.96
C PRO A 288 19.32 -0.52 10.84
N SER A 289 18.16 -0.96 11.30
CA SER A 289 16.90 -0.23 11.14
C SER A 289 15.91 -0.45 12.28
N MET A 290 14.99 0.51 12.45
CA MET A 290 13.91 0.42 13.43
C MET A 290 12.95 -0.75 13.14
N ASP A 291 12.68 -1.04 11.86
CA ASP A 291 11.83 -2.17 11.47
C ASP A 291 12.41 -3.50 11.94
N LEU A 292 13.73 -3.66 11.85
CA LEU A 292 14.38 -4.86 12.33
C LEU A 292 14.44 -4.90 13.85
N LEU A 293 14.65 -3.76 14.52
CA LEU A 293 14.54 -3.67 15.98
C LEU A 293 13.15 -4.11 16.44
N ASN A 294 12.09 -3.66 15.77
CA ASN A 294 10.71 -4.06 16.05
C ASN A 294 10.51 -5.56 15.85
N ALA A 295 11.10 -6.16 14.81
CA ALA A 295 11.05 -7.60 14.59
C ALA A 295 11.74 -8.42 15.71
N PHE A 296 12.71 -7.82 16.41
CA PHE A 296 13.41 -8.42 17.55
C PHE A 296 12.87 -8.02 18.93
N SER A 297 11.83 -7.19 19.00
CA SER A 297 11.29 -6.65 20.26
C SER A 297 10.82 -7.73 21.26
N VAL A 298 10.47 -8.92 20.77
CA VAL A 298 10.14 -10.09 21.61
C VAL A 298 11.29 -10.56 22.49
N LEU A 299 12.53 -10.17 22.15
CA LEU A 299 13.74 -10.52 22.89
C LEU A 299 13.97 -9.67 24.15
N GLY A 300 13.02 -8.79 24.47
CA GLY A 300 13.01 -7.95 25.65
C GLY A 300 13.30 -6.47 25.36
N PRO A 301 13.33 -5.63 26.41
CA PRO A 301 13.58 -4.21 26.26
C PRO A 301 15.03 -3.90 25.84
N LEU A 302 15.22 -2.71 25.26
CA LEU A 302 16.55 -2.18 24.95
C LEU A 302 17.28 -1.77 26.24
N ALA A 303 18.41 -2.40 26.54
CA ALA A 303 19.28 -2.03 27.64
C ALA A 303 20.36 -1.02 27.24
N TYR A 304 20.81 -0.22 28.22
CA TYR A 304 21.95 0.68 28.09
C TYR A 304 23.15 0.11 28.84
N VAL A 305 24.27 -0.11 28.13
CA VAL A 305 25.49 -0.72 28.66
C VAL A 305 26.71 0.16 28.36
N SER A 306 27.83 -0.10 29.04
CA SER A 306 29.10 0.53 28.69
C SER A 306 29.69 -0.08 27.41
N GLN A 307 30.61 0.63 26.77
CA GLN A 307 31.33 0.09 25.60
C GLN A 307 32.10 -1.19 25.95
N GLN A 308 32.70 -1.24 27.15
CA GLN A 308 33.43 -2.40 27.66
C GLN A 308 32.56 -3.67 27.70
N VAL A 309 31.27 -3.57 28.05
CA VAL A 309 30.35 -4.74 28.00
C VAL A 309 30.10 -5.18 26.57
N LEU A 310 29.88 -4.25 25.64
CA LEU A 310 29.72 -4.64 24.24
C LEU A 310 31.00 -5.32 23.74
N ASP A 311 32.17 -4.86 24.14
CA ASP A 311 33.47 -5.38 23.70
C ASP A 311 33.76 -6.81 24.19
N LEU A 312 33.00 -7.32 25.16
CA LEU A 312 33.02 -8.74 25.55
C LEU A 312 32.44 -9.66 24.47
N TYR A 313 31.66 -9.11 23.53
CA TYR A 313 31.01 -9.87 22.46
C TYR A 313 31.68 -9.60 21.12
N THR A 314 31.83 -10.66 20.32
CA THR A 314 32.38 -10.56 18.97
C THR A 314 31.37 -9.90 18.05
N THR A 315 31.72 -8.76 17.45
CA THR A 315 30.88 -8.11 16.44
C THR A 315 30.80 -8.98 15.20
N GLN A 316 29.58 -9.34 14.80
CA GLN A 316 29.29 -10.05 13.57
C GLN A 316 28.73 -9.09 12.50
N GLN A 317 28.28 -9.63 11.37
CA GLN A 317 27.52 -8.88 10.37
C GLN A 317 26.31 -8.16 10.97
N ASN A 318 25.76 -7.20 10.23
CA ASN A 318 24.47 -6.60 10.55
C ASN A 318 23.40 -7.70 10.68
N ALA A 319 22.56 -7.57 11.70
CA ALA A 319 21.42 -8.43 11.87
C ALA A 319 20.51 -8.34 10.62
N GLY A 320 20.01 -9.48 10.20
CA GLY A 320 18.98 -9.61 9.17
C GLY A 320 17.74 -10.32 9.71
N ARG A 321 16.77 -10.59 8.84
CA ARG A 321 15.55 -11.34 9.19
C ARG A 321 15.74 -12.86 9.15
N VAL A 322 16.93 -13.33 8.79
CA VAL A 322 17.25 -14.76 8.75
C VAL A 322 17.89 -15.15 10.07
N LEU A 323 17.27 -16.09 10.78
CA LEU A 323 17.72 -16.59 12.07
C LEU A 323 18.17 -18.04 11.93
N ARG A 324 19.15 -18.48 12.72
CA ARG A 324 19.54 -19.90 12.80
C ARG A 324 19.48 -20.39 14.24
N SER A 325 18.87 -21.55 14.45
CA SER A 325 18.89 -22.25 15.74
C SER A 325 20.25 -22.89 16.00
N PRO A 326 20.59 -23.22 17.26
CA PRO A 326 21.77 -24.05 17.56
C PRO A 326 21.76 -25.38 16.81
N GLY A 327 20.57 -26.01 16.67
CA GLY A 327 20.35 -27.23 15.89
C GLY A 327 20.44 -27.07 14.36
N GLY A 328 20.62 -25.84 13.86
CA GLY A 328 20.89 -25.56 12.45
C GLY A 328 19.68 -25.31 11.55
N THR A 329 18.47 -25.35 12.08
CA THR A 329 17.27 -24.91 11.36
C THR A 329 17.33 -23.41 11.12
N ILE A 330 17.04 -22.98 9.89
CA ILE A 330 17.01 -21.57 9.49
C ILE A 330 15.55 -21.10 9.45
N TYR A 331 15.31 -19.90 9.96
CA TYR A 331 14.00 -19.26 10.04
C TYR A 331 14.02 -17.88 9.40
N PHE A 332 12.88 -17.45 8.87
CA PHE A 332 12.59 -16.05 8.60
C PHE A 332 11.85 -15.44 9.79
N THR A 333 12.16 -14.21 10.17
CA THR A 333 11.45 -13.49 11.25
C THR A 333 10.78 -12.21 10.78
N ASP A 334 9.54 -12.03 11.23
CA ASP A 334 8.81 -10.78 11.12
C ASP A 334 7.75 -10.68 12.21
N ALA A 335 7.59 -9.47 12.78
CA ALA A 335 6.60 -9.17 13.81
C ALA A 335 6.52 -10.24 14.93
N SER A 336 7.68 -10.64 15.49
CA SER A 336 7.80 -11.62 16.59
C SER A 336 7.43 -13.07 16.25
N ILE A 337 7.23 -13.39 14.96
CA ILE A 337 6.99 -14.74 14.46
C ILE A 337 8.25 -15.24 13.76
N LYS A 338 8.61 -16.51 13.97
CA LYS A 338 9.64 -17.23 13.20
C LYS A 338 8.98 -18.27 12.29
N LEU A 339 9.38 -18.31 11.02
CA LEU A 339 8.86 -19.24 10.02
C LEU A 339 10.01 -20.10 9.50
N PRO A 340 9.99 -21.44 9.65
CA PRO A 340 11.10 -22.26 9.22
C PRO A 340 11.23 -22.29 7.70
N PHE A 341 12.45 -22.14 7.18
CA PHE A 341 12.75 -22.36 5.78
C PHE A 341 12.85 -23.86 5.49
N GLY A 342 12.22 -24.31 4.40
CA GLY A 342 12.30 -25.71 3.95
C GLY A 342 13.57 -26.04 3.16
N SER A 343 14.28 -25.05 2.64
CA SER A 343 15.52 -25.25 1.86
C SER A 343 16.38 -23.99 1.87
N CYS A 344 17.67 -24.15 1.56
CA CYS A 344 18.58 -23.02 1.40
C CYS A 344 18.25 -22.15 0.17
N GLY A 345 17.73 -22.75 -0.90
CA GLY A 345 17.26 -22.00 -2.07
C GLY A 345 16.22 -20.95 -1.70
N LEU A 346 15.28 -21.30 -0.81
CA LEU A 346 14.27 -20.37 -0.34
C LEU A 346 14.86 -19.26 0.55
N VAL A 347 15.92 -19.54 1.31
CA VAL A 347 16.67 -18.50 2.05
C VAL A 347 17.23 -17.47 1.07
N ILE A 348 17.85 -17.93 -0.02
CA ILE A 348 18.42 -17.07 -1.08
C ILE A 348 17.31 -16.29 -1.81
N ASP A 349 16.17 -16.91 -2.07
CA ASP A 349 15.02 -16.25 -2.69
C ASP A 349 14.58 -15.02 -1.90
N TYR A 350 14.56 -15.11 -0.57
CA TYR A 350 14.25 -14.01 0.35
C TYR A 350 15.43 -13.09 0.64
N GLY A 351 16.51 -13.16 -0.16
CA GLY A 351 17.69 -12.30 -0.06
C GLY A 351 18.64 -12.63 1.09
N GLY A 352 18.50 -13.82 1.68
CA GLY A 352 19.37 -14.31 2.75
C GLY A 352 20.54 -15.16 2.24
N SER A 353 21.33 -15.68 3.19
CA SER A 353 22.33 -16.73 2.92
C SER A 353 22.31 -17.78 4.04
N CYS A 354 22.65 -19.02 3.68
CA CYS A 354 22.82 -20.14 4.62
C CYS A 354 24.25 -20.25 5.17
N ASP A 355 25.15 -19.38 4.72
CA ASP A 355 26.49 -19.27 5.25
C ASP A 355 26.47 -18.51 6.58
N ALA A 356 27.53 -18.65 7.38
CA ALA A 356 27.62 -18.04 8.72
C ALA A 356 27.45 -16.51 8.73
N SER A 357 27.76 -15.84 7.61
CA SER A 357 27.56 -14.40 7.41
C SER A 357 26.12 -14.01 7.02
N GLY A 358 25.26 -14.98 6.71
CA GLY A 358 23.92 -14.77 6.15
C GLY A 358 22.77 -14.81 7.15
N TYR A 359 23.04 -15.21 8.39
CA TYR A 359 22.01 -15.38 9.43
C TYR A 359 22.45 -14.83 10.79
N VAL A 360 21.49 -14.58 11.66
CA VAL A 360 21.72 -14.30 13.08
C VAL A 360 21.65 -15.63 13.84
N GLN A 361 22.73 -16.02 14.48
CA GLN A 361 22.74 -17.22 15.32
C GLN A 361 22.09 -16.89 16.67
N LEU A 362 20.95 -17.51 16.99
CA LEU A 362 20.28 -17.36 18.28
C LEU A 362 20.55 -18.54 19.21
N THR A 363 20.47 -18.29 20.51
CA THR A 363 20.38 -19.36 21.53
C THR A 363 18.98 -19.98 21.54
N ASP A 364 18.83 -21.20 22.08
CA ASP A 364 17.52 -21.85 22.19
C ASP A 364 16.52 -21.02 23.02
N ALA A 365 17.00 -20.36 24.09
CA ALA A 365 16.17 -19.50 24.94
C ALA A 365 15.61 -18.29 24.17
N GLN A 366 16.45 -17.60 23.40
CA GLN A 366 16.04 -16.46 22.59
C GLN A 366 15.12 -16.88 21.44
N LEU A 367 15.45 -17.98 20.77
CA LEU A 367 14.62 -18.52 19.71
C LEU A 367 13.25 -18.96 20.24
N GLY A 368 13.19 -19.48 21.47
CA GLY A 368 11.97 -19.88 22.16
C GLY A 368 10.99 -18.74 22.46
N GLN A 369 11.45 -17.48 22.44
CA GLN A 369 10.58 -16.32 22.65
C GLN A 369 9.73 -15.97 21.41
N PHE A 370 10.14 -16.37 20.21
CA PHE A 370 9.35 -16.16 18.99
C PHE A 370 8.21 -17.17 18.86
N VAL A 371 7.06 -16.70 18.39
CA VAL A 371 5.95 -17.57 18.00
C VAL A 371 6.34 -18.35 16.74
N THR A 372 6.16 -19.66 16.73
CA THR A 372 6.48 -20.49 15.56
C THR A 372 5.32 -20.48 14.56
N GLY A 373 5.57 -19.97 13.36
CA GLY A 373 4.63 -19.95 12.24
C GLY A 373 4.77 -21.17 11.31
N PRO A 374 3.94 -21.24 10.26
CA PRO A 374 4.06 -22.27 9.23
C PRO A 374 5.38 -22.15 8.46
N ALA A 375 5.76 -23.20 7.72
CA ALA A 375 6.93 -23.17 6.86
C ALA A 375 6.84 -22.02 5.83
N MET A 376 7.99 -21.40 5.54
CA MET A 376 8.10 -20.41 4.48
C MET A 376 7.81 -21.05 3.12
N GLY A 377 7.00 -20.39 2.32
CA GLY A 377 6.79 -20.67 0.91
C GLY A 377 7.41 -19.58 0.02
N PRO A 378 7.37 -19.76 -1.31
CA PRO A 378 7.91 -18.78 -2.28
C PRO A 378 6.95 -17.61 -2.55
N ILE A 379 5.74 -17.65 -2.00
CA ILE A 379 4.75 -16.59 -2.12
C ILE A 379 4.47 -16.02 -0.74
N MET A 380 4.53 -14.70 -0.66
CA MET A 380 4.20 -13.96 0.54
C MET A 380 3.13 -12.93 0.23
N GLY A 381 2.06 -12.96 1.02
CA GLY A 381 1.08 -11.89 1.13
C GLY A 381 1.45 -10.92 2.24
N THR A 382 0.97 -9.68 2.13
CA THR A 382 1.18 -8.67 3.16
C THR A 382 -0.12 -8.36 3.90
N THR A 383 0.01 -7.84 5.11
CA THR A 383 -1.14 -7.35 5.89
C THR A 383 -1.87 -6.19 5.20
N ALA A 384 -1.24 -5.48 4.26
CA ALA A 384 -1.89 -4.44 3.44
C ALA A 384 -2.60 -5.00 2.20
N GLY A 385 -2.57 -6.33 1.98
CA GLY A 385 -3.29 -7.01 0.91
C GLY A 385 -2.52 -7.20 -0.39
N ALA A 386 -1.23 -6.83 -0.45
CA ALA A 386 -0.37 -7.14 -1.59
C ALA A 386 0.06 -8.61 -1.57
N ARG A 387 0.45 -9.16 -2.71
CA ARG A 387 1.02 -10.50 -2.84
C ARG A 387 2.25 -10.46 -3.71
N TYR A 388 3.27 -11.21 -3.34
CA TYR A 388 4.55 -11.25 -4.02
C TYR A 388 5.01 -12.69 -4.20
N TYR A 389 5.45 -13.01 -5.42
CA TYR A 389 6.32 -14.14 -5.67
C TYR A 389 7.76 -13.68 -5.43
N VAL A 390 8.44 -14.32 -4.47
CA VAL A 390 9.78 -13.95 -4.04
C VAL A 390 10.76 -14.96 -4.61
N THR A 391 11.70 -14.49 -5.41
CA THR A 391 12.71 -15.35 -6.01
C THR A 391 14.00 -14.60 -6.33
N LEU A 392 15.13 -15.26 -6.10
CA LEU A 392 16.48 -14.74 -6.35
C LEU A 392 16.69 -13.31 -5.82
N GLY A 393 16.21 -13.02 -4.62
CA GLY A 393 16.34 -11.71 -3.98
C GLY A 393 15.46 -10.61 -4.57
N THR A 394 14.45 -10.95 -5.38
CA THR A 394 13.50 -9.99 -5.96
C THR A 394 12.07 -10.29 -5.53
N LYS A 395 11.24 -9.26 -5.37
CA LYS A 395 9.79 -9.40 -5.12
C LYS A 395 9.01 -9.05 -6.38
N ARG A 396 8.27 -10.01 -6.92
CA ARG A 396 7.42 -9.82 -8.11
C ARG A 396 5.97 -9.76 -7.66
N GLU A 397 5.36 -8.59 -7.77
CA GLU A 397 3.98 -8.39 -7.33
C GLU A 397 3.01 -9.24 -8.16
N ILE A 398 2.06 -9.88 -7.51
CA ILE A 398 1.04 -10.73 -8.12
C ILE A 398 -0.27 -9.94 -8.12
N LEU A 399 -0.83 -9.71 -9.31
CA LEU A 399 -2.06 -8.91 -9.46
C LEU A 399 -3.26 -9.57 -8.76
N ASP A 400 -3.56 -10.80 -9.13
CA ASP A 400 -4.71 -11.55 -8.62
C ASP A 400 -4.45 -13.07 -8.63
N SER A 401 -5.39 -13.86 -8.07
CA SER A 401 -5.28 -15.32 -8.03
C SER A 401 -5.28 -15.96 -9.42
N GLN A 402 -5.92 -15.33 -10.42
CA GLN A 402 -5.90 -15.81 -11.80
C GLN A 402 -4.52 -15.64 -12.44
N SER A 403 -3.86 -14.50 -12.19
CA SER A 403 -2.49 -14.23 -12.63
C SER A 403 -1.51 -15.22 -12.00
N GLN A 404 -1.69 -15.53 -10.72
CA GLN A 404 -0.91 -16.54 -9.98
C GLN A 404 -1.07 -17.94 -10.60
N ALA A 405 -2.31 -18.37 -10.84
CA ALA A 405 -2.61 -19.67 -11.43
C ALA A 405 -2.10 -19.78 -12.87
N ALA A 406 -2.28 -18.72 -13.68
CA ALA A 406 -1.79 -18.67 -15.07
C ALA A 406 -0.26 -18.76 -15.15
N ALA A 407 0.45 -18.28 -14.13
CA ALA A 407 1.90 -18.41 -14.01
C ALA A 407 2.35 -19.78 -13.46
N GLY A 408 1.43 -20.70 -13.15
CA GLY A 408 1.74 -22.02 -12.60
C GLY A 408 2.27 -21.98 -11.15
N LEU A 409 1.98 -20.91 -10.41
CA LEU A 409 2.47 -20.75 -9.04
C LEU A 409 1.55 -21.43 -8.02
N PRO A 410 2.10 -21.93 -6.88
CA PRO A 410 1.31 -22.52 -5.80
C PRO A 410 0.23 -21.56 -5.28
N SER A 411 -0.93 -22.04 -4.82
CA SER A 411 -2.01 -21.18 -4.33
C SER A 411 -1.81 -20.65 -2.91
N GLY A 412 -1.05 -21.37 -2.07
CA GLY A 412 -0.77 -21.01 -0.67
C GLY A 412 0.33 -19.96 -0.52
N TYR A 413 0.22 -19.15 0.54
CA TYR A 413 1.20 -18.10 0.86
C TYR A 413 1.21 -17.80 2.36
N ASN A 414 2.35 -17.34 2.86
CA ASN A 414 2.46 -16.78 4.21
C ASN A 414 1.98 -15.33 4.20
N VAL A 415 1.43 -14.81 5.29
CA VAL A 415 1.07 -13.38 5.42
C VAL A 415 1.96 -12.73 6.46
N LEU A 416 2.73 -11.72 6.06
CA LEU A 416 3.67 -10.98 6.92
C LEU A 416 3.44 -9.46 6.78
N THR A 417 4.20 -8.63 7.49
CA THR A 417 4.13 -7.17 7.32
C THR A 417 4.80 -6.73 6.02
N GLU A 418 4.48 -5.53 5.53
CA GLU A 418 5.17 -4.93 4.35
C GLU A 418 6.69 -4.80 4.57
N ALA A 419 7.11 -4.56 5.82
CA ALA A 419 8.52 -4.41 6.19
C ALA A 419 9.33 -5.70 5.99
N ALA A 420 8.68 -6.87 5.90
CA ALA A 420 9.35 -8.15 5.64
C ALA A 420 10.04 -8.18 4.26
N LEU A 421 9.50 -7.46 3.26
CA LEU A 421 10.05 -7.42 1.90
C LEU A 421 10.57 -6.04 1.50
N ALA A 422 10.66 -5.09 2.44
CA ALA A 422 11.04 -3.71 2.15
C ALA A 422 12.41 -3.62 1.43
N ASN A 423 13.34 -4.49 1.79
CA ASN A 423 14.70 -4.51 1.25
C ASN A 423 14.84 -5.26 -0.09
N LEU A 424 13.82 -5.98 -0.54
CA LEU A 424 13.87 -6.66 -1.83
C LEU A 424 13.44 -5.72 -2.96
N PRO A 425 14.23 -5.55 -4.02
CA PRO A 425 13.83 -4.79 -5.20
C PRO A 425 12.62 -5.42 -5.89
N PHE A 426 11.80 -4.58 -6.51
CA PHE A 426 10.72 -5.04 -7.37
C PHE A 426 11.28 -5.71 -8.64
N GLY A 427 10.72 -6.86 -8.99
CA GLY A 427 10.87 -7.48 -10.30
C GLY A 427 9.58 -7.33 -11.15
N PRO A 428 9.63 -7.69 -12.45
CA PRO A 428 8.45 -7.62 -13.31
C PRO A 428 7.26 -8.38 -12.70
N PRO A 429 6.08 -7.73 -12.59
CA PRO A 429 4.94 -8.33 -11.90
C PRO A 429 4.41 -9.56 -12.64
N ILE A 430 3.63 -10.36 -11.90
CA ILE A 430 2.89 -11.50 -12.39
C ILE A 430 1.45 -11.05 -12.60
N VAL A 431 1.13 -10.79 -13.86
CA VAL A 431 -0.15 -10.24 -14.31
C VAL A 431 -0.70 -11.12 -15.42
N ARG A 432 -2.02 -11.29 -15.46
CA ARG A 432 -2.71 -11.76 -16.65
C ARG A 432 -2.97 -10.61 -17.62
N ASP A 433 -3.18 -10.97 -18.88
CA ASP A 433 -3.40 -10.01 -19.95
C ASP A 433 -4.86 -9.54 -20.03
N ALA A 434 -5.10 -8.47 -20.78
CA ALA A 434 -6.41 -7.90 -21.12
C ALA A 434 -7.26 -7.47 -19.92
N VAL A 435 -6.67 -6.72 -18.99
CA VAL A 435 -7.31 -6.28 -17.75
C VAL A 435 -7.06 -4.82 -17.43
N PHE A 436 -8.03 -4.18 -16.78
CA PHE A 436 -7.77 -2.93 -16.08
C PHE A 436 -7.21 -3.21 -14.69
N VAL A 437 -6.29 -2.37 -14.23
CA VAL A 437 -5.72 -2.41 -12.89
C VAL A 437 -5.66 -1.01 -12.32
N THR A 438 -5.93 -0.88 -11.02
CA THR A 438 -5.76 0.39 -10.32
C THR A 438 -4.30 0.57 -9.93
N GLN A 439 -3.77 1.78 -10.10
CA GLN A 439 -2.48 2.14 -9.54
C GLN A 439 -2.66 2.41 -8.04
N ARG A 440 -2.11 1.53 -7.20
CA ARG A 440 -2.33 1.54 -5.74
C ARG A 440 -1.99 2.89 -5.13
N GLY A 441 -2.86 3.38 -4.25
CA GLY A 441 -2.72 4.68 -3.59
C GLY A 441 -3.16 5.88 -4.46
N THR A 442 -3.73 5.63 -5.64
CA THR A 442 -4.22 6.67 -6.56
C THR A 442 -5.59 6.31 -7.13
N SER A 443 -6.22 7.25 -7.84
CA SER A 443 -7.44 7.02 -8.63
C SER A 443 -7.14 6.68 -10.11
N ASN A 444 -5.88 6.44 -10.45
CA ASN A 444 -5.45 6.20 -11.82
C ASN A 444 -5.60 4.71 -12.19
N TYR A 445 -5.90 4.46 -13.45
CA TYR A 445 -6.05 3.12 -14.01
C TYR A 445 -5.01 2.87 -15.10
N SER A 446 -4.59 1.63 -15.23
CA SER A 446 -3.83 1.14 -16.37
C SER A 446 -4.55 -0.03 -17.01
N TYR A 447 -4.57 -0.10 -18.34
CA TYR A 447 -4.91 -1.31 -19.07
C TYR A 447 -3.64 -2.11 -19.32
N LEU A 448 -3.66 -3.39 -18.96
CA LEU A 448 -2.58 -4.34 -19.24
C LEU A 448 -3.02 -5.21 -20.42
N GLY A 449 -2.25 -5.16 -21.50
CA GLY A 449 -2.59 -5.77 -22.78
C GLY A 449 -1.34 -6.02 -23.62
N ASN A 450 -1.24 -7.15 -24.33
CA ASN A 450 -0.14 -7.44 -25.27
C ASN A 450 1.27 -7.27 -24.65
N ASN A 451 1.44 -7.68 -23.39
CA ASN A 451 2.68 -7.51 -22.62
C ASN A 451 3.12 -6.04 -22.40
N ALA A 452 2.18 -5.09 -22.50
CA ALA A 452 2.42 -3.68 -22.26
C ALA A 452 1.37 -3.10 -21.30
N ARG A 453 1.70 -1.95 -20.69
CA ARG A 453 0.78 -1.13 -19.91
C ARG A 453 0.38 0.11 -20.70
N TYR A 454 -0.90 0.43 -20.70
CA TYR A 454 -1.46 1.62 -21.31
C TYR A 454 -2.10 2.44 -20.19
N ALA A 455 -1.61 3.66 -19.96
CA ALA A 455 -2.27 4.55 -19.01
C ALA A 455 -3.69 4.85 -19.52
N VAL A 456 -4.70 4.74 -18.66
CA VAL A 456 -6.08 5.06 -19.06
C VAL A 456 -6.26 6.57 -18.97
N ASP A 457 -6.66 7.20 -20.08
CA ASP A 457 -7.02 8.62 -20.09
C ASP A 457 -8.15 8.85 -19.06
N PRO A 458 -8.05 9.84 -18.16
CA PRO A 458 -9.11 10.17 -17.21
C PRO A 458 -10.50 10.32 -17.85
N ALA A 459 -10.58 10.86 -19.06
CA ALA A 459 -11.83 11.00 -19.83
C ALA A 459 -12.36 9.67 -20.39
N ALA A 460 -11.51 8.65 -20.49
CA ALA A 460 -11.88 7.31 -20.94
C ALA A 460 -12.36 6.42 -19.79
N VAL A 461 -12.06 6.73 -18.52
CA VAL A 461 -12.38 5.86 -17.37
C VAL A 461 -13.86 5.49 -17.28
N SER A 462 -14.76 6.47 -17.43
CA SER A 462 -16.21 6.22 -17.39
C SER A 462 -16.71 5.50 -18.65
N ASN A 463 -16.17 5.87 -19.81
CA ASN A 463 -16.59 5.32 -21.10
C ASN A 463 -16.07 3.89 -21.35
N SER A 464 -14.95 3.51 -20.76
CA SER A 464 -14.46 2.13 -20.78
C SER A 464 -14.90 1.32 -19.57
N ASP A 465 -15.61 1.93 -18.62
CA ASP A 465 -16.03 1.30 -17.36
C ASP A 465 -14.83 0.69 -16.59
N ALA A 466 -13.66 1.34 -16.70
CA ALA A 466 -12.42 0.84 -16.13
C ALA A 466 -12.48 0.73 -14.60
N SER A 467 -13.25 1.59 -13.93
CA SER A 467 -13.42 1.56 -12.47
C SER A 467 -14.12 0.29 -11.98
N ARG A 468 -15.13 -0.17 -12.70
CA ARG A 468 -15.86 -1.41 -12.37
C ARG A 468 -15.10 -2.65 -12.82
N LEU A 469 -14.40 -2.56 -13.96
CA LEU A 469 -13.70 -3.70 -14.57
C LEU A 469 -12.27 -3.90 -14.05
N ALA A 470 -11.73 -3.00 -13.23
CA ALA A 470 -10.41 -3.15 -12.66
C ALA A 470 -10.32 -4.35 -11.69
N VAL A 471 -9.28 -5.16 -11.85
CA VAL A 471 -9.12 -6.45 -11.14
C VAL A 471 -8.02 -6.39 -10.09
N GLY A 472 -8.17 -5.45 -9.16
CA GLY A 472 -7.21 -5.20 -8.08
C GLY A 472 -6.30 -4.02 -8.34
N SER A 473 -5.18 -3.97 -7.62
CA SER A 473 -4.22 -2.86 -7.69
C SER A 473 -2.78 -3.34 -7.65
N LEU A 474 -1.89 -2.58 -8.28
CA LEU A 474 -0.43 -2.79 -8.25
C LEU A 474 0.28 -1.51 -7.80
N TYR A 475 1.44 -1.65 -7.15
CA TYR A 475 2.26 -0.49 -6.81
C TYR A 475 2.78 0.22 -8.07
N PRO A 476 2.91 1.56 -8.07
CA PRO A 476 3.48 2.31 -9.20
C PRO A 476 4.84 1.78 -9.67
N GLN A 477 5.71 1.40 -8.73
CA GLN A 477 7.03 0.83 -9.01
C GLN A 477 6.94 -0.52 -9.73
N SER A 478 5.95 -1.35 -9.37
CA SER A 478 5.75 -2.65 -10.03
C SER A 478 5.15 -2.47 -11.43
N LEU A 479 4.15 -1.59 -11.58
CA LEU A 479 3.59 -1.22 -12.88
C LEU A 479 4.66 -0.68 -13.82
N ALA A 480 5.59 0.15 -13.34
CA ALA A 480 6.64 0.74 -14.16
C ALA A 480 7.59 -0.30 -14.79
N LEU A 481 7.66 -1.52 -14.25
CA LEU A 481 8.45 -2.63 -14.80
C LEU A 481 7.75 -3.35 -15.95
N ILE A 482 6.47 -3.04 -16.21
CA ILE A 482 5.77 -3.45 -17.44
C ILE A 482 6.08 -2.42 -18.54
N PRO A 483 6.52 -2.84 -19.74
CA PRO A 483 6.76 -1.94 -20.86
C PRO A 483 5.58 -1.01 -21.13
N ALA A 484 5.83 0.28 -21.35
CA ALA A 484 4.77 1.21 -21.71
C ALA A 484 4.31 0.98 -23.15
N GLY A 485 3.00 0.98 -23.37
CA GLY A 485 2.40 1.03 -24.68
C GLY A 485 2.70 2.35 -25.41
N SER A 486 2.59 2.34 -26.73
CA SER A 486 2.88 3.51 -27.58
C SER A 486 1.87 4.65 -27.44
N SER A 487 0.69 4.37 -26.89
CA SER A 487 -0.40 5.34 -26.70
C SER A 487 -1.08 5.14 -25.34
N SER A 488 -1.91 6.11 -24.94
CA SER A 488 -2.81 5.95 -23.79
C SER A 488 -4.09 5.22 -24.21
N PHE A 489 -4.68 4.46 -23.28
CA PHE A 489 -5.98 3.85 -23.48
C PHE A 489 -7.08 4.92 -23.43
N ASN A 490 -7.71 5.18 -24.57
CA ASN A 490 -8.67 6.26 -24.79
C ASN A 490 -10.12 5.77 -25.00
N GLY A 491 -10.38 4.47 -24.82
CA GLY A 491 -11.68 3.85 -25.08
C GLY A 491 -11.95 3.51 -26.55
N ILE A 492 -10.99 3.74 -27.44
CA ILE A 492 -11.02 3.30 -28.83
C ILE A 492 -10.14 2.06 -28.93
N VAL A 493 -10.72 0.94 -29.34
CA VAL A 493 -10.04 -0.35 -29.35
C VAL A 493 -10.16 -1.03 -30.71
N GLN A 494 -9.19 -1.89 -31.00
CA GLN A 494 -9.16 -2.70 -32.21
C GLN A 494 -8.87 -4.15 -31.82
N ALA A 495 -9.65 -5.09 -32.32
CA ALA A 495 -9.36 -6.50 -32.07
C ALA A 495 -8.05 -6.91 -32.74
N SER A 496 -7.22 -7.71 -32.06
CA SER A 496 -5.99 -8.25 -32.64
C SER A 496 -6.24 -8.93 -33.99
N GLY A 497 -5.60 -8.45 -35.05
CA GLY A 497 -5.74 -8.98 -36.42
C GLY A 497 -6.99 -8.50 -37.19
N ALA A 498 -7.85 -7.68 -36.59
CA ALA A 498 -9.00 -7.08 -37.27
C ALA A 498 -8.68 -5.68 -37.82
N THR A 499 -9.41 -5.24 -38.85
CA THR A 499 -9.34 -3.88 -39.39
C THR A 499 -10.37 -2.92 -38.79
N GLY A 500 -11.39 -3.46 -38.13
CA GLY A 500 -12.47 -2.68 -37.52
C GLY A 500 -12.10 -2.07 -36.17
N ILE A 501 -12.56 -0.83 -35.95
CA ILE A 501 -12.41 -0.12 -34.67
C ILE A 501 -13.73 -0.21 -33.90
N SER A 502 -13.64 -0.39 -32.59
CA SER A 502 -14.78 -0.29 -31.68
C SER A 502 -14.58 0.87 -30.71
N VAL A 503 -15.65 1.62 -30.47
CA VAL A 503 -15.71 2.73 -29.51
C VAL A 503 -16.46 2.24 -28.27
N LEU A 504 -15.78 2.19 -27.13
CA LEU A 504 -16.37 1.78 -25.85
C LEU A 504 -17.25 2.91 -25.28
N VAL A 505 -18.42 2.53 -24.77
CA VAL A 505 -19.45 3.44 -24.25
C VAL A 505 -20.14 2.84 -23.01
N GLY A 506 -19.46 2.97 -21.87
CA GLY A 506 -19.87 2.41 -20.60
C GLY A 506 -19.93 0.89 -20.67
N ASP A 507 -21.15 0.35 -20.58
CA ASP A 507 -21.44 -1.08 -20.58
C ASP A 507 -21.55 -1.71 -21.98
N GLY A 508 -21.20 -1.01 -23.06
CA GLY A 508 -21.24 -1.56 -24.42
C GLY A 508 -20.27 -0.89 -25.37
N ARG A 509 -20.43 -1.14 -26.67
CA ARG A 509 -19.58 -0.60 -27.72
C ARG A 509 -20.38 -0.25 -28.98
N TYR A 510 -19.86 0.67 -29.79
CA TYR A 510 -20.27 0.85 -31.18
C TYR A 510 -19.14 0.46 -32.12
N ASP A 511 -19.47 -0.17 -33.25
CA ASP A 511 -18.51 -0.40 -34.32
C ASP A 511 -18.34 0.89 -35.13
N TRP A 512 -17.10 1.38 -35.25
CA TRP A 512 -16.80 2.62 -35.96
C TRP A 512 -16.52 2.35 -37.43
N ALA A 513 -17.39 2.90 -38.27
CA ALA A 513 -17.23 2.93 -39.73
C ALA A 513 -17.48 4.35 -40.27
N GLY A 514 -17.26 5.36 -39.43
CA GLY A 514 -17.35 6.78 -39.78
C GLY A 514 -16.07 7.30 -40.41
N VAL A 515 -15.67 8.51 -40.02
CA VAL A 515 -14.46 9.17 -40.53
C VAL A 515 -13.25 8.25 -40.43
N SER A 516 -12.62 7.98 -41.58
CA SER A 516 -11.32 7.31 -41.63
C SER A 516 -10.24 8.32 -41.26
N SER A 517 -9.64 8.18 -40.08
CA SER A 517 -8.57 9.06 -39.62
C SER A 517 -7.42 8.29 -39.00
N THR A 518 -6.19 8.64 -39.39
CA THR A 518 -4.96 8.17 -38.74
C THR A 518 -4.79 8.69 -37.31
N SER A 519 -5.59 9.71 -36.92
CA SER A 519 -5.64 10.22 -35.54
C SER A 519 -6.39 9.31 -34.57
N LEU A 520 -7.19 8.35 -35.07
CA LEU A 520 -7.87 7.36 -34.25
C LEU A 520 -6.85 6.30 -33.78
N GLN A 521 -6.09 6.66 -32.74
CA GLN A 521 -5.14 5.76 -32.10
C GLN A 521 -5.90 4.71 -31.27
N ALA A 522 -6.33 3.63 -31.92
CA ALA A 522 -6.96 2.51 -31.26
C ALA A 522 -5.92 1.66 -30.49
N VAL A 523 -6.23 1.27 -29.26
CA VAL A 523 -5.43 0.27 -28.54
C VAL A 523 -5.81 -1.12 -29.02
N THR A 524 -4.83 -1.90 -29.45
CA THR A 524 -5.05 -3.30 -29.83
C THR A 524 -5.40 -4.13 -28.59
N VAL A 525 -6.49 -4.89 -28.65
CA VAL A 525 -6.97 -5.73 -27.54
C VAL A 525 -7.37 -7.11 -28.04
N PRO A 526 -7.30 -8.16 -27.21
CA PRO A 526 -7.83 -9.47 -27.58
C PRO A 526 -9.35 -9.44 -27.81
N GLN A 527 -9.86 -10.32 -28.69
CA GLN A 527 -11.30 -10.40 -28.97
C GLN A 527 -12.14 -10.70 -27.72
N ALA A 528 -11.59 -11.45 -26.76
CA ALA A 528 -12.24 -11.73 -25.49
C ALA A 528 -12.51 -10.44 -24.67
N PHE A 529 -11.63 -9.43 -24.77
CA PHE A 529 -11.83 -8.14 -24.11
C PHE A 529 -13.03 -7.41 -24.72
N ILE A 530 -13.10 -7.33 -26.05
CA ILE A 530 -14.21 -6.68 -26.78
C ILE A 530 -15.54 -7.37 -26.48
N SER A 531 -15.51 -8.69 -26.28
CA SER A 531 -16.71 -9.48 -25.97
C SER A 531 -17.35 -9.12 -24.63
N ASN A 532 -16.63 -8.46 -23.72
CA ASN A 532 -17.20 -7.92 -22.48
C ASN A 532 -18.11 -6.69 -22.69
N TYR A 533 -18.10 -6.11 -23.89
CA TYR A 533 -18.88 -4.91 -24.24
C TYR A 533 -19.87 -5.26 -25.36
N PRO A 534 -21.15 -5.55 -25.08
CA PRO A 534 -22.17 -5.79 -26.09
C PRO A 534 -22.22 -4.72 -27.19
N SER A 535 -22.41 -5.13 -28.44
CA SER A 535 -22.58 -4.18 -29.55
C SER A 535 -23.92 -3.44 -29.42
N LYS A 536 -23.86 -2.12 -29.51
CA LYS A 536 -25.01 -1.20 -29.56
C LYS A 536 -25.34 -0.76 -30.99
N GLY A 537 -24.62 -1.29 -31.99
CA GLY A 537 -24.76 -0.96 -33.41
C GLY A 537 -23.48 -0.37 -34.00
N SER A 538 -23.62 0.34 -35.12
CA SER A 538 -22.50 0.95 -35.84
C SER A 538 -22.69 2.45 -35.97
N ILE A 539 -21.58 3.18 -35.87
CA ILE A 539 -21.53 4.61 -36.21
C ILE A 539 -20.95 4.72 -37.62
N VAL A 540 -21.81 5.13 -38.55
CA VAL A 540 -21.55 5.25 -40.00
C VAL A 540 -21.80 6.70 -40.46
N PRO A 541 -21.37 7.11 -41.66
CA PRO A 541 -21.76 8.39 -42.25
C PRO A 541 -23.29 8.59 -42.19
N GLY A 542 -23.72 9.78 -41.75
CA GLY A 542 -25.11 10.13 -41.43
C GLY A 542 -25.53 9.89 -39.97
N SER A 543 -24.73 9.14 -39.19
CA SER A 543 -24.98 9.00 -37.76
C SER A 543 -24.79 10.33 -37.03
N MET A 544 -25.59 10.55 -35.98
CA MET A 544 -25.44 11.73 -35.13
C MET A 544 -24.78 11.32 -33.81
N ILE A 545 -23.73 12.04 -33.42
CA ILE A 545 -22.96 11.78 -32.21
C ILE A 545 -22.89 13.01 -31.31
N LYS A 546 -22.76 12.79 -30.00
CA LYS A 546 -22.46 13.86 -29.03
C LYS A 546 -21.56 13.36 -27.90
N ALA A 547 -20.84 14.26 -27.26
CA ALA A 547 -20.13 13.96 -26.03
C ALA A 547 -21.09 13.99 -24.82
N PRO A 548 -20.78 13.28 -23.72
CA PRO A 548 -21.44 13.48 -22.43
C PRO A 548 -21.29 14.91 -21.90
N SER A 549 -20.12 15.52 -22.07
CA SER A 549 -19.80 16.85 -21.50
C SER A 549 -20.33 18.04 -22.32
N SER A 550 -20.84 17.79 -23.53
CA SER A 550 -21.24 18.83 -24.48
C SER A 550 -22.66 18.61 -25.01
N GLY A 551 -23.40 19.71 -25.16
CA GLY A 551 -24.70 19.73 -25.84
C GLY A 551 -24.58 19.74 -27.38
N THR A 552 -23.38 19.97 -27.93
CA THR A 552 -23.17 20.01 -29.38
C THR A 552 -23.33 18.61 -29.97
N VAL A 553 -24.26 18.48 -30.92
CA VAL A 553 -24.44 17.27 -31.72
C VAL A 553 -23.68 17.44 -33.02
N TYR A 554 -23.03 16.38 -33.47
CA TYR A 554 -22.30 16.33 -34.73
C TYR A 554 -22.92 15.30 -35.65
N ILE A 555 -23.00 15.61 -36.94
CA ILE A 555 -23.26 14.60 -37.97
C ILE A 555 -21.93 14.03 -38.47
N VAL A 556 -21.83 12.71 -38.52
CA VAL A 556 -20.65 11.98 -38.99
C VAL A 556 -20.67 11.92 -40.51
N LEU A 557 -19.59 12.30 -41.19
CA LEU A 557 -19.39 12.15 -42.63
C LEU A 557 -18.22 11.20 -42.90
N ASP A 558 -17.85 11.04 -44.18
CA ASP A 558 -16.76 10.15 -44.60
C ASP A 558 -15.36 10.66 -44.17
N SER A 559 -15.17 11.98 -44.11
CA SER A 559 -13.87 12.62 -43.86
C SER A 559 -13.82 13.53 -42.63
N GLU A 560 -14.98 13.93 -42.11
CA GLU A 560 -15.08 14.87 -40.99
C GLU A 560 -16.39 14.71 -40.22
N ILE A 561 -16.49 15.38 -39.08
CA ILE A 561 -17.74 15.57 -38.35
C ILE A 561 -18.15 17.05 -38.44
N LEU A 562 -19.44 17.31 -38.68
CA LEU A 562 -19.96 18.67 -38.73
C LEU A 562 -20.79 18.98 -37.49
N PRO A 563 -20.47 20.02 -36.71
CA PRO A 563 -21.32 20.44 -35.61
C PRO A 563 -22.66 20.96 -36.15
N VAL A 564 -23.76 20.59 -35.49
CA VAL A 564 -25.11 21.02 -35.87
C VAL A 564 -25.58 22.07 -34.87
N GLY A 565 -25.78 23.29 -35.35
CA GLY A 565 -25.99 24.46 -34.49
C GLY A 565 -27.42 24.68 -34.00
N ALA A 566 -28.40 23.95 -34.53
CA ALA A 566 -29.81 24.15 -34.21
C ALA A 566 -30.63 22.85 -34.31
N TRP A 567 -31.71 22.77 -33.53
CA TRP A 567 -32.55 21.57 -33.45
C TRP A 567 -33.28 21.29 -34.76
N GLU A 568 -33.77 22.32 -35.44
CA GLU A 568 -34.41 22.21 -36.75
C GLU A 568 -33.45 21.64 -37.81
N SER A 569 -32.16 21.98 -37.74
CA SER A 569 -31.14 21.39 -38.63
C SER A 569 -30.96 19.90 -38.35
N LEU A 570 -30.99 19.47 -37.08
CA LEU A 570 -30.93 18.05 -36.72
C LEU A 570 -32.14 17.28 -37.25
N VAL A 571 -33.34 17.81 -37.04
CA VAL A 571 -34.59 17.19 -37.54
C VAL A 571 -34.56 17.10 -39.06
N ALA A 572 -34.09 18.14 -39.75
CA ALA A 572 -33.96 18.15 -41.21
C ALA A 572 -32.96 17.07 -41.70
N LEU A 573 -31.80 16.93 -41.06
CA LEU A 573 -30.82 15.88 -41.38
C LEU A 573 -31.34 14.47 -41.06
N ALA A 574 -32.25 14.32 -40.09
CA ALA A 574 -32.96 13.09 -39.79
C ALA A 574 -34.20 12.84 -40.67
N GLY A 575 -34.38 13.61 -41.75
CA GLY A 575 -35.48 13.44 -42.71
C GLY A 575 -36.84 13.83 -42.15
N GLY A 576 -36.88 14.86 -41.30
CA GLY A 576 -38.10 15.34 -40.65
C GLY A 576 -38.53 14.52 -39.44
N LYS A 577 -37.76 13.48 -39.05
CA LYS A 577 -38.04 12.60 -37.91
C LYS A 577 -37.27 13.05 -36.67
N THR A 578 -37.65 12.50 -35.51
CA THR A 578 -36.86 12.68 -34.28
C THR A 578 -35.45 12.07 -34.47
N PRO A 579 -34.37 12.85 -34.30
CA PRO A 579 -33.02 12.36 -34.50
C PRO A 579 -32.63 11.33 -33.42
N THR A 580 -31.95 10.26 -33.83
CA THR A 580 -31.27 9.34 -32.91
C THR A 580 -29.85 9.81 -32.70
N ILE A 581 -29.48 10.16 -31.47
CA ILE A 581 -28.16 10.71 -31.15
C ILE A 581 -27.39 9.71 -30.28
N VAL A 582 -26.27 9.24 -30.79
CA VAL A 582 -25.36 8.34 -30.08
C VAL A 582 -24.45 9.16 -29.16
N THR A 583 -24.39 8.80 -27.89
CA THR A 583 -23.42 9.41 -26.97
C THR A 583 -22.11 8.65 -27.06
N VAL A 584 -21.02 9.35 -27.37
CA VAL A 584 -19.67 8.79 -27.58
C VAL A 584 -18.66 9.48 -26.66
N PRO A 585 -17.49 8.88 -26.41
CA PRO A 585 -16.47 9.51 -25.57
C PRO A 585 -16.04 10.88 -26.10
N ASP A 586 -15.81 11.83 -25.21
CA ASP A 586 -15.31 13.18 -25.53
C ASP A 586 -14.05 13.15 -26.40
N GLN A 587 -13.13 12.24 -26.09
CA GLN A 587 -11.87 12.11 -26.82
C GLN A 587 -12.08 11.73 -28.29
N LEU A 588 -13.12 10.94 -28.61
CA LEU A 588 -13.43 10.61 -29.99
C LEU A 588 -13.75 11.89 -30.79
N ILE A 589 -14.61 12.76 -30.26
CA ILE A 589 -14.97 14.02 -30.94
C ILE A 589 -13.77 14.96 -31.08
N ARG A 590 -12.86 14.96 -30.09
CA ARG A 590 -11.65 15.81 -30.11
C ARG A 590 -10.63 15.44 -31.17
N VAL A 591 -10.47 14.14 -31.46
CA VAL A 591 -9.45 13.67 -32.42
C VAL A 591 -9.96 13.62 -33.86
N LEU A 592 -11.27 13.69 -34.07
CA LEU A 592 -11.88 13.68 -35.40
C LEU A 592 -11.75 15.06 -36.08
N PRO A 593 -11.44 15.11 -37.39
CA PRO A 593 -11.51 16.35 -38.16
C PRO A 593 -12.90 16.99 -38.06
N GLN A 594 -12.94 18.29 -37.77
CA GLN A 594 -14.21 19.04 -37.65
C GLN A 594 -14.34 20.03 -38.79
N GLY A 595 -15.49 20.00 -39.45
CA GLY A 595 -15.84 20.95 -40.50
C GLY A 595 -16.65 22.14 -39.99
N PRO A 596 -17.19 22.96 -40.91
CA PRO A 596 -18.04 24.09 -40.54
C PRO A 596 -19.33 23.64 -39.85
N VAL A 597 -19.98 24.53 -39.11
CA VAL A 597 -21.31 24.26 -38.55
C VAL A 597 -22.29 23.96 -39.69
N ALA A 598 -22.96 22.81 -39.66
CA ALA A 598 -23.89 22.38 -40.70
C ALA A 598 -25.05 23.38 -40.83
N LEU A 599 -25.32 23.83 -42.06
CA LEU A 599 -26.51 24.63 -42.40
C LEU A 599 -27.74 23.72 -42.46
N THR A 600 -28.93 24.29 -42.25
CA THR A 600 -30.19 23.54 -42.39
C THR A 600 -30.37 23.12 -43.85
N THR A 601 -30.40 21.81 -44.09
CA THR A 601 -30.66 21.23 -45.41
C THR A 601 -32.05 21.63 -45.94
N ASN A 602 -32.23 21.60 -47.25
CA ASN A 602 -33.49 21.91 -47.93
C ASN A 602 -34.03 23.30 -47.56
N THR A 603 -33.13 24.26 -47.36
CA THR A 603 -33.43 25.66 -47.02
C THR A 603 -32.72 26.58 -48.00
N LEU A 604 -33.39 27.67 -48.38
CA LEU A 604 -32.81 28.74 -49.19
C LEU A 604 -31.97 29.65 -48.28
N VAL A 605 -30.72 29.88 -48.67
CA VAL A 605 -29.77 30.62 -47.84
C VAL A 605 -29.03 31.64 -48.69
N ARG A 606 -28.84 32.84 -48.13
CA ARG A 606 -27.95 33.86 -48.70
C ARG A 606 -27.08 34.52 -47.64
N SER A 607 -25.99 35.14 -48.10
CA SER A 607 -25.20 36.06 -47.27
C SER A 607 -25.79 37.48 -47.35
N PRO A 608 -25.75 38.28 -46.27
CA PRO A 608 -26.03 39.71 -46.37
C PRO A 608 -25.16 40.43 -47.42
N ASP A 609 -23.96 39.92 -47.68
CA ASP A 609 -22.98 40.53 -48.59
C ASP A 609 -23.11 40.04 -50.05
N ASN A 610 -23.99 39.07 -50.33
CA ASN A 610 -24.16 38.49 -51.66
C ASN A 610 -25.64 38.22 -51.96
N ALA A 611 -26.17 38.84 -53.01
CA ALA A 611 -27.57 38.71 -53.40
C ALA A 611 -27.94 37.32 -53.96
N THR A 612 -26.95 36.49 -54.32
CA THR A 612 -27.18 35.14 -54.82
C THR A 612 -27.78 34.27 -53.72
N VAL A 613 -28.93 33.67 -54.02
CA VAL A 613 -29.60 32.71 -53.14
C VAL A 613 -29.19 31.31 -53.54
N TYR A 614 -28.89 30.47 -52.55
CA TYR A 614 -28.52 29.09 -52.75
C TYR A 614 -29.50 28.18 -52.01
N LEU A 615 -29.88 27.06 -52.62
CA LEU A 615 -30.45 25.93 -51.91
C LEU A 615 -29.31 25.16 -51.22
N ILE A 616 -29.41 24.95 -49.91
CA ILE A 616 -28.50 24.06 -49.19
C ILE A 616 -28.87 22.61 -49.48
N ASN A 617 -27.99 21.93 -50.22
CA ASN A 617 -28.15 20.56 -50.65
C ASN A 617 -27.49 19.63 -49.62
N GLY A 618 -28.22 19.42 -48.53
CA GLY A 618 -27.77 18.65 -47.37
C GLY A 618 -26.52 19.16 -46.71
N VAL A 619 -25.52 18.29 -46.62
CA VAL A 619 -24.22 18.56 -45.97
C VAL A 619 -23.07 18.61 -46.97
N THR A 620 -23.39 18.46 -48.26
CA THR A 620 -22.39 18.19 -49.30
C THR A 620 -22.14 19.39 -50.22
N SER A 621 -23.17 20.20 -50.50
CA SER A 621 -23.08 21.25 -51.52
C SER A 621 -24.14 22.33 -51.37
N LYS A 622 -24.02 23.39 -52.16
CA LYS A 622 -25.02 24.44 -52.34
C LYS A 622 -25.35 24.59 -53.83
N ILE A 623 -26.61 24.86 -54.14
CA ILE A 623 -27.11 24.99 -55.52
C ILE A 623 -27.58 26.42 -55.73
N ALA A 624 -26.97 27.15 -56.67
CA ALA A 624 -27.44 28.49 -57.03
C ALA A 624 -28.75 28.43 -57.82
N MET A 625 -29.60 29.44 -57.66
CA MET A 625 -30.88 29.54 -58.37
C MET A 625 -31.06 30.93 -58.97
N SER A 626 -31.70 30.98 -60.14
CA SER A 626 -32.03 32.24 -60.83
C SER A 626 -33.48 32.69 -60.64
N ASN A 627 -34.35 31.81 -60.13
CA ASN A 627 -35.77 32.10 -59.93
C ASN A 627 -36.35 31.31 -58.74
N PHE A 628 -37.14 31.97 -57.89
CA PHE A 628 -37.82 31.34 -56.74
C PHE A 628 -38.89 30.32 -57.13
N ALA A 629 -39.42 30.38 -58.36
CA ALA A 629 -40.36 29.39 -58.86
C ALA A 629 -39.79 27.96 -58.80
N PHE A 630 -38.49 27.77 -59.04
CA PHE A 630 -37.88 26.44 -59.01
C PHE A 630 -37.92 25.79 -57.63
N ALA A 631 -37.65 26.59 -56.58
CA ALA A 631 -37.72 26.13 -55.19
C ALA A 631 -39.18 25.98 -54.73
N ASN A 632 -40.03 26.96 -55.01
CA ASN A 632 -41.44 26.95 -54.61
C ASN A 632 -42.20 25.76 -55.21
N GLU A 633 -42.00 25.46 -56.49
CA GLU A 633 -42.64 24.32 -57.15
C GLU A 633 -42.17 22.98 -56.58
N ALA A 634 -40.96 22.92 -56.00
CA ALA A 634 -40.45 21.74 -55.30
C ALA A 634 -40.91 21.66 -53.83
N GLY A 635 -41.69 22.64 -53.36
CA GLY A 635 -42.15 22.73 -51.97
C GLY A 635 -41.11 23.32 -51.01
N ILE A 636 -40.03 23.90 -51.53
CA ILE A 636 -38.91 24.42 -50.73
C ILE A 636 -39.13 25.91 -50.48
N THR A 637 -39.60 26.24 -49.28
CA THR A 637 -39.98 27.61 -48.91
C THR A 637 -39.19 28.20 -47.75
N GLY A 638 -38.43 27.36 -47.02
CA GLY A 638 -37.59 27.81 -45.91
C GLY A 638 -36.52 28.78 -46.39
N PHE A 639 -36.29 29.86 -45.63
CA PHE A 639 -35.29 30.88 -45.96
C PHE A 639 -34.49 31.29 -44.72
N SER A 640 -33.17 31.41 -44.82
CA SER A 640 -32.32 31.92 -43.74
C SER A 640 -31.10 32.71 -44.25
N TYR A 641 -30.41 33.37 -43.31
CA TYR A 641 -29.18 34.11 -43.57
C TYR A 641 -28.00 33.48 -42.85
N THR A 642 -26.82 33.53 -43.46
CA THR A 642 -25.57 33.10 -42.83
C THR A 642 -24.40 33.94 -43.36
N THR A 643 -23.22 33.78 -42.78
CA THR A 643 -22.00 34.45 -43.27
C THR A 643 -21.54 33.89 -44.61
N GLN A 644 -20.89 34.73 -45.43
CA GLN A 644 -20.33 34.31 -46.72
C GLN A 644 -19.31 33.16 -46.55
N ALA A 645 -18.44 33.23 -45.54
CA ALA A 645 -17.46 32.19 -45.25
C ALA A 645 -18.11 30.81 -44.99
N ARG A 646 -19.25 30.78 -44.29
CA ARG A 646 -19.97 29.53 -44.03
C ARG A 646 -20.66 28.98 -45.28
N LEU A 647 -21.15 29.85 -46.17
CA LEU A 647 -21.61 29.41 -47.49
C LEU A 647 -20.46 28.88 -48.34
N ASP A 648 -19.29 29.51 -48.32
CA ASP A 648 -18.14 29.13 -49.13
C ASP A 648 -17.53 27.78 -48.75
N ALA A 649 -17.77 27.34 -47.50
CA ALA A 649 -17.43 25.98 -47.07
C ALA A 649 -18.30 24.89 -47.75
N TYR A 650 -19.42 25.25 -48.38
CA TYR A 650 -20.23 24.35 -49.20
C TYR A 650 -19.84 24.49 -50.68
N PRO A 651 -19.35 23.41 -51.33
CA PRO A 651 -19.08 23.39 -52.76
C PRO A 651 -20.30 23.81 -53.58
N LEU A 652 -20.08 24.69 -54.57
CA LEU A 652 -21.12 25.12 -55.51
C LEU A 652 -21.33 24.04 -56.59
N THR A 653 -22.57 23.62 -56.81
CA THR A 653 -22.91 22.73 -57.93
C THR A 653 -22.74 23.43 -59.27
N LYS A 654 -22.33 22.68 -60.30
CA LYS A 654 -22.19 23.20 -61.67
C LYS A 654 -23.53 23.55 -62.32
N THR A 655 -24.59 22.88 -61.89
CA THR A 655 -25.95 23.03 -62.42
C THR A 655 -26.76 23.94 -61.50
N LEU A 656 -27.48 24.90 -62.09
CA LEU A 656 -28.44 25.74 -61.37
C LEU A 656 -29.70 24.95 -61.00
N LEU A 657 -30.36 25.34 -59.93
CA LEU A 657 -31.67 24.80 -59.57
C LEU A 657 -32.66 25.09 -60.70
N GLY A 658 -33.40 24.06 -61.12
CA GLY A 658 -34.45 24.13 -62.13
C GLY A 658 -35.61 23.21 -61.76
N PHE A 659 -36.51 22.94 -62.72
CA PHE A 659 -37.64 22.04 -62.49
C PHE A 659 -37.26 20.56 -62.45
N GLY A 660 -36.10 20.17 -62.99
CA GLY A 660 -35.60 18.80 -62.97
C GLY A 660 -34.69 18.53 -61.76
N LEU A 661 -35.02 17.52 -60.95
CA LEU A 661 -34.27 17.10 -59.78
C LEU A 661 -33.94 15.60 -59.85
N THR A 662 -32.75 15.20 -59.40
CA THR A 662 -32.38 13.78 -59.28
C THR A 662 -32.14 13.44 -57.81
N CYS A 663 -32.84 12.43 -57.32
CA CYS A 663 -32.64 11.86 -56.00
C CYS A 663 -32.21 10.39 -56.13
N GLY A 664 -30.96 10.10 -55.80
CA GLY A 664 -30.35 8.81 -56.09
C GLY A 664 -30.40 8.50 -57.59
N THR A 665 -31.13 7.46 -57.98
CA THR A 665 -31.32 7.07 -59.39
C THR A 665 -32.63 7.56 -59.98
N THR A 666 -33.50 8.20 -59.19
CA THR A 666 -34.84 8.62 -59.63
C THR A 666 -34.83 10.09 -60.03
N ASN A 667 -35.33 10.36 -61.22
CA ASN A 667 -35.54 11.72 -61.72
C ASN A 667 -36.95 12.19 -61.38
N TYR A 668 -37.06 13.47 -61.02
CA TYR A 668 -38.30 14.13 -60.64
C TYR A 668 -38.43 15.44 -61.39
N VAL A 669 -39.69 15.84 -61.63
CA VAL A 669 -40.03 17.22 -61.97
C VAL A 669 -40.78 17.88 -60.82
N SER A 670 -40.45 19.13 -60.52
CA SER A 670 -41.11 19.90 -59.47
C SER A 670 -42.31 20.67 -60.01
N ALA A 671 -43.45 20.51 -59.35
CA ALA A 671 -44.69 21.18 -59.71
C ALA A 671 -45.62 21.29 -58.49
N ALA A 672 -46.31 22.42 -58.36
CA ALA A 672 -47.35 22.65 -57.35
C ALA A 672 -46.94 22.32 -55.89
N GLY A 673 -45.67 22.55 -55.53
CA GLY A 673 -45.15 22.34 -54.18
C GLY A 673 -44.76 20.89 -53.87
N SER A 674 -44.67 20.02 -54.88
CA SER A 674 -44.27 18.62 -54.75
C SER A 674 -43.35 18.21 -55.89
N VAL A 675 -42.69 17.07 -55.73
CA VAL A 675 -41.86 16.47 -56.78
C VAL A 675 -42.53 15.21 -57.31
N HIS A 676 -42.55 15.07 -58.63
CA HIS A 676 -43.27 14.04 -59.36
C HIS A 676 -42.29 13.13 -60.07
N ALA A 677 -42.28 11.84 -59.73
CA ALA A 677 -41.32 10.88 -60.27
C ALA A 677 -41.51 10.71 -61.79
N VAL A 678 -40.42 10.82 -62.55
CA VAL A 678 -40.39 10.67 -64.01
C VAL A 678 -39.85 9.28 -64.33
N SER A 679 -40.69 8.45 -64.93
CA SER A 679 -40.24 7.14 -65.42
C SER A 679 -39.26 7.31 -66.58
N SER A 680 -38.44 6.29 -66.85
CA SER A 680 -37.50 6.29 -67.97
C SER A 680 -38.18 6.57 -69.32
N SER A 681 -39.43 6.08 -69.50
CA SER A 681 -40.23 6.33 -70.70
C SER A 681 -40.72 7.77 -70.86
N LEU A 682 -40.89 8.49 -69.75
CA LEU A 682 -41.35 9.88 -69.74
C LEU A 682 -40.21 10.89 -69.74
N LEU A 683 -38.98 10.46 -69.45
CA LEU A 683 -37.82 11.34 -69.36
C LEU A 683 -37.61 12.21 -70.61
N PRO A 684 -37.77 11.70 -71.85
CA PRO A 684 -37.66 12.53 -73.05
C PRO A 684 -38.73 13.64 -73.16
N GLN A 685 -39.85 13.51 -72.45
CA GLN A 685 -40.96 14.47 -72.47
C GLN A 685 -40.70 15.70 -71.59
N PHE A 686 -39.72 15.62 -70.68
CA PHE A 686 -39.32 16.69 -69.77
C PHE A 686 -37.87 17.07 -70.04
N PRO A 687 -37.60 17.93 -71.06
CA PRO A 687 -36.25 18.30 -71.50
C PRO A 687 -35.57 19.30 -70.54
N PHE A 688 -35.66 19.06 -69.23
CA PHE A 688 -34.99 19.85 -68.21
C PHE A 688 -33.59 19.32 -67.94
N THR A 689 -32.71 20.22 -67.48
CA THR A 689 -31.48 19.81 -66.83
C THR A 689 -31.83 19.32 -65.42
N TYR A 690 -31.43 18.09 -65.09
CA TYR A 690 -31.67 17.52 -63.77
C TYR A 690 -30.49 17.80 -62.85
N VAL A 691 -30.74 18.49 -61.73
CA VAL A 691 -29.73 18.73 -60.69
C VAL A 691 -29.82 17.63 -59.63
N ALA A 692 -28.67 17.03 -59.31
CA ALA A 692 -28.60 16.01 -58.26
C ALA A 692 -28.74 16.65 -56.88
N LEU A 693 -29.73 16.19 -56.14
CA LEU A 693 -29.90 16.49 -54.73
C LEU A 693 -29.26 15.37 -53.89
N ASP A 694 -28.67 15.76 -52.76
CA ASP A 694 -28.11 14.79 -51.82
C ASP A 694 -29.23 14.09 -51.03
N GLN A 695 -28.87 12.99 -50.37
CA GLN A 695 -29.85 12.16 -49.65
C GLN A 695 -30.63 12.95 -48.58
N TYR A 696 -30.00 13.94 -47.95
CA TYR A 696 -30.60 14.70 -46.86
C TYR A 696 -31.60 15.74 -47.37
N ALA A 697 -31.34 16.34 -48.54
CA ALA A 697 -32.31 17.20 -49.20
C ALA A 697 -33.48 16.37 -49.78
N CYS A 698 -33.17 15.25 -50.43
CA CYS A 698 -34.16 14.39 -51.07
C CYS A 698 -35.25 13.86 -50.13
N GLN A 699 -34.86 13.41 -48.93
CA GLN A 699 -35.80 12.85 -47.95
C GLN A 699 -36.80 13.88 -47.39
N LEU A 700 -36.56 15.19 -47.60
CA LEU A 700 -37.44 16.27 -47.15
C LEU A 700 -38.42 16.75 -48.22
N LEU A 701 -38.30 16.25 -49.45
CA LEU A 701 -39.21 16.62 -50.54
C LEU A 701 -40.57 15.95 -50.35
N THR A 702 -41.63 16.69 -50.65
CA THR A 702 -42.98 16.11 -50.71
C THR A 702 -43.15 15.40 -52.04
N ILE A 703 -43.30 14.06 -51.99
CA ILE A 703 -43.50 13.25 -53.19
C ILE A 703 -44.98 13.28 -53.59
N GLY A 704 -45.25 13.81 -54.78
CA GLY A 704 -46.58 13.82 -55.38
C GLY A 704 -46.87 12.54 -56.18
N THR A 705 -47.98 12.54 -56.93
CA THR A 705 -48.27 11.48 -57.90
C THR A 705 -47.18 11.41 -58.98
N PRO A 706 -46.90 10.27 -59.62
CA PRO A 706 -45.94 10.19 -60.72
C PRO A 706 -46.25 11.19 -61.84
N ALA A 707 -45.20 11.65 -62.53
CA ALA A 707 -45.33 12.60 -63.62
C ALA A 707 -46.16 12.02 -64.77
N THR A 708 -46.90 12.89 -65.47
CA THR A 708 -47.74 12.49 -66.61
C THR A 708 -47.40 13.33 -67.83
N VAL A 709 -47.76 12.85 -69.02
CA VAL A 709 -47.64 13.61 -70.28
C VAL A 709 -48.66 14.74 -70.40
N PHE A 710 -49.45 15.02 -69.36
CA PHE A 710 -50.42 16.11 -69.37
C PHE A 710 -50.06 17.14 -68.30
N ILE A 711 -49.91 18.39 -68.70
CA ILE A 711 -49.67 19.50 -67.77
C ILE A 711 -50.74 20.57 -67.96
N ARG A 712 -51.08 21.29 -66.89
CA ARG A 712 -52.07 22.36 -66.92
C ARG A 712 -51.54 23.63 -66.27
N THR A 713 -51.63 24.74 -66.98
CA THR A 713 -51.25 26.05 -66.47
C THR A 713 -52.41 26.75 -65.77
N PRO A 714 -52.16 27.78 -64.92
CA PRO A 714 -53.22 28.44 -64.12
C PRO A 714 -54.29 29.16 -64.95
N ASP A 715 -53.98 29.53 -66.19
CA ASP A 715 -54.93 30.09 -67.17
C ASP A 715 -55.95 29.04 -67.68
N GLY A 716 -55.77 27.77 -67.30
CA GLY A 716 -56.63 26.66 -67.65
C GLY A 716 -56.17 25.85 -68.86
N THR A 717 -55.13 26.30 -69.58
CA THR A 717 -54.60 25.62 -70.76
C THR A 717 -54.03 24.25 -70.37
N ILE A 718 -54.45 23.19 -71.06
CA ILE A 718 -53.92 21.83 -70.90
C ILE A 718 -52.98 21.56 -72.08
N PHE A 719 -51.77 21.09 -71.79
CA PHE A 719 -50.82 20.65 -72.80
C PHE A 719 -50.63 19.14 -72.74
N TYR A 720 -50.51 18.53 -73.92
CA TYR A 720 -49.99 17.18 -74.11
C TYR A 720 -48.49 17.26 -74.42
N LEU A 721 -47.68 16.42 -73.76
CA LEU A 721 -46.24 16.34 -73.96
C LEU A 721 -45.88 15.17 -74.87
N ASP A 722 -45.28 15.48 -76.02
CA ASP A 722 -44.78 14.47 -76.97
C ASP A 722 -43.48 14.93 -77.62
N GLY A 723 -42.55 14.00 -77.84
CA GLY A 723 -41.22 14.29 -78.39
C GLY A 723 -40.43 15.39 -77.67
N GLY A 724 -40.70 15.65 -76.38
CA GLY A 724 -40.09 16.77 -75.64
C GLY A 724 -40.65 18.15 -76.01
N GLN A 725 -41.81 18.19 -76.67
CA GLN A 725 -42.56 19.39 -77.00
C GLN A 725 -43.89 19.41 -76.23
N LYS A 726 -44.40 20.61 -75.94
CA LYS A 726 -45.75 20.82 -75.43
C LYS A 726 -46.69 21.19 -76.58
N HIS A 727 -47.85 20.57 -76.62
CA HIS A 727 -48.89 20.79 -77.61
C HIS A 727 -50.16 21.24 -76.89
N ALA A 728 -50.66 22.45 -77.15
CA ALA A 728 -51.86 22.92 -76.48
C ALA A 728 -53.06 22.08 -76.96
N ILE A 729 -53.87 21.61 -76.02
CA ILE A 729 -55.07 20.83 -76.35
C ILE A 729 -56.22 21.79 -76.57
N THR A 730 -56.74 21.80 -77.79
CA THR A 730 -57.72 22.81 -78.26
C THR A 730 -59.14 22.62 -77.71
N SER A 731 -59.48 21.44 -77.18
CA SER A 731 -60.79 21.16 -76.59
C SER A 731 -60.77 20.10 -75.49
N MET A 732 -61.73 20.13 -74.56
CA MET A 732 -61.87 19.12 -73.51
C MET A 732 -62.16 17.72 -74.08
N GLN A 733 -62.89 17.62 -75.18
CA GLN A 733 -63.12 16.35 -75.88
C GLN A 733 -61.79 15.72 -76.33
N LYS A 734 -60.90 16.53 -76.90
CA LYS A 734 -59.58 16.06 -77.32
C LYS A 734 -58.71 15.60 -76.15
N TYR A 735 -58.80 16.30 -75.02
CA TYR A 735 -58.12 15.86 -73.79
C TYR A 735 -58.64 14.50 -73.32
N LEU A 736 -59.96 14.26 -73.32
CA LEU A 736 -60.52 12.96 -72.91
C LEU A 736 -60.07 11.82 -73.83
N GLU A 737 -59.96 12.08 -75.14
CA GLU A 737 -59.44 11.12 -76.13
C GLU A 737 -57.97 10.76 -75.87
N LEU A 738 -57.10 11.76 -75.69
CA LEU A 738 -55.66 11.56 -75.51
C LEU A 738 -55.30 11.04 -74.12
N SER A 739 -56.00 11.52 -73.09
CA SER A 739 -55.69 11.21 -71.70
C SER A 739 -56.06 9.78 -71.34
N GLN A 740 -57.13 9.23 -71.94
CA GLN A 740 -57.67 7.91 -71.58
C GLN A 740 -57.91 7.79 -70.06
N GLY A 741 -58.38 8.88 -69.43
CA GLY A 741 -58.64 8.95 -67.99
C GLY A 741 -57.44 9.34 -67.12
N ARG A 742 -56.24 9.57 -67.69
CA ARG A 742 -55.06 10.06 -66.96
C ARG A 742 -55.19 11.54 -66.62
N THR A 743 -54.87 11.92 -65.38
CA THR A 743 -54.90 13.31 -64.92
C THR A 743 -53.70 14.12 -65.41
N TRP A 744 -53.79 15.44 -65.32
CA TRP A 744 -52.68 16.36 -65.57
C TRP A 744 -51.95 16.74 -64.27
N MET A 745 -50.72 17.22 -64.40
CA MET A 745 -50.02 17.96 -63.34
C MET A 745 -50.30 19.45 -63.47
N ASN A 746 -50.65 20.12 -62.37
CA ASN A 746 -50.74 21.58 -62.39
C ASN A 746 -49.33 22.16 -62.32
N VAL A 747 -48.98 23.05 -63.23
CA VAL A 747 -47.64 23.63 -63.34
C VAL A 747 -47.71 25.14 -63.50
N VAL A 748 -46.70 25.86 -63.03
CA VAL A 748 -46.59 27.31 -63.26
C VAL A 748 -46.30 27.63 -64.74
N PRO A 749 -46.66 28.83 -65.24
CA PRO A 749 -46.36 29.23 -66.62
C PRO A 749 -44.88 29.10 -67.00
N LEU A 750 -43.97 29.34 -66.06
CA LEU A 750 -42.52 29.19 -66.28
C LEU A 750 -42.11 27.74 -66.58
N PHE A 751 -42.78 26.76 -65.96
CA PHE A 751 -42.56 25.33 -66.23
C PHE A 751 -42.95 25.00 -67.66
N ALA A 752 -44.17 25.38 -68.05
CA ALA A 752 -44.64 25.15 -69.41
C ALA A 752 -43.77 25.89 -70.43
N ALA A 753 -43.36 27.13 -70.15
CA ALA A 753 -42.48 27.91 -71.02
C ALA A 753 -41.10 27.27 -71.25
N ALA A 754 -40.60 26.50 -70.28
CA ALA A 754 -39.32 25.79 -70.38
C ALA A 754 -39.38 24.54 -71.30
N ILE A 755 -40.57 24.12 -71.75
CA ILE A 755 -40.75 23.04 -72.74
C ILE A 755 -41.03 23.68 -74.11
N PRO A 756 -40.28 23.33 -75.19
CA PRO A 756 -40.53 23.83 -76.54
C PRO A 756 -41.98 23.60 -77.00
N SER A 757 -42.57 24.55 -77.74
CA SER A 757 -43.93 24.38 -78.27
C SER A 757 -43.92 23.59 -79.58
N GLY A 758 -44.80 22.60 -79.70
CA GLY A 758 -45.18 21.95 -80.95
C GLY A 758 -46.51 22.50 -81.49
N PRO A 759 -47.03 21.98 -82.61
CA PRO A 759 -48.36 22.36 -83.12
C PRO A 759 -49.47 21.93 -82.14
N ASP A 760 -50.50 22.74 -81.99
CA ASP A 760 -51.66 22.44 -81.14
C ASP A 760 -52.40 21.18 -81.62
N VAL A 761 -53.03 20.47 -80.68
CA VAL A 761 -53.66 19.15 -80.90
C VAL A 761 -55.14 19.09 -80.55
#